data_AF-A0A836SC36-F1
#
_entry.id   AF-A0A836SC36-F1
#
_cell.length_a   1.000
_cell.length_b   1.000
_cell.length_c   1.000
_cell.angle_alpha   90.00
_cell.angle_beta   90.00
_cell.angle_gamma   90.00
#
_symmetry.space_group_name_H-M   'P 1'
#
loop_
_entity.id
_entity.type
_entity.pdbx_description
1 polymer ?
#
loop_
_entity_poly.entity_id
_entity_poly.type
_entity_poly.pdbx_seq_one_letter_code
_entity_poly.pdbx_strand_id
1 'polypeptide(L)'
;MIKNHAQNKFVFLLAGKFCYEQNKIDEAFSYAQQAVALNERDLYAQQLLNQIRLRLGLPSWSEQDEKELSQRFCIQPFNRLETRYNGQVFTCCMGWLNTPIGNINQETPDNIWNSETAQKIRHSILDGSFAYCSRSKCPKIINKTLPFKKDIRSQFERTIIDQHITVMSIKPQELKLNHDRSCNLACPSCRSQPYRAKGDERTHLAKIADTVILPLLKDANIVEITGSGDAFGSEHFRTIMKQINADAFPHLKIDLFTNGVLFDEKSWHQLELQGLCRRAVISVDATLEKTYTILRKGGDFKRLLQNLEFISGLRQQGELTRVVLVFVVQKENFLQIPDFIRLVKKFNFDEAFFQMIAPWSQSIEKYEDKNVGFSKHPLHQDFLQVLRDPLLQDKVVFLGTMKPFYDQALQSTFDKNGICYLRTESDNPKQLDTPSQQLQQTLRKKRTERLMPSSHQYDLTISEAKKFIWFRVPKVASRTIYDHLREHLMPLDCEHPSRIYYPVNLYKDYFKFAFVRNPWDRLVSCWYNKVIDENAFKFNEIEYEKMQQFEYFVNYVASLNIENCDPHFRLQSRLIDLSSIDYIGHFENIEQDYSLVCQKLGLSQNTLTHRNPSSKTKDYQAFYTKALREKVYQIYLKDIQILGYQF
;
A
#
# COMPACT_ATOMS: atom_id res chain seq x y z
N MET A 1 22.14 24.37 9.69
CA MET A 1 21.53 23.83 8.45
C MET A 1 20.45 24.72 7.83
N ILE A 2 19.47 25.26 8.58
CA ILE A 2 18.37 26.10 8.02
C ILE A 2 18.87 27.38 7.32
N LYS A 3 19.91 28.05 7.84
CA LYS A 3 20.51 29.24 7.20
C LYS A 3 21.14 28.93 5.81
N ASN A 4 21.80 27.78 5.66
CA ASN A 4 22.41 27.38 4.38
C ASN A 4 21.35 27.06 3.30
N HIS A 5 20.24 26.41 3.66
CA HIS A 5 19.18 26.11 2.69
C HIS A 5 18.42 27.37 2.22
N ALA A 6 18.19 28.34 3.12
CA ALA A 6 17.54 29.59 2.75
C ALA A 6 18.41 30.44 1.81
N GLN A 7 19.72 30.51 2.07
CA GLN A 7 20.69 31.18 1.19
C GLN A 7 20.76 30.49 -0.18
N ASN A 8 20.87 29.16 -0.21
CA ASN A 8 20.93 28.40 -1.47
C ASN A 8 19.63 28.54 -2.30
N LYS A 9 18.46 28.59 -1.65
CA LYS A 9 17.18 28.79 -2.34
C LYS A 9 17.12 30.13 -3.06
N PHE A 10 17.47 31.22 -2.38
CA PHE A 10 17.45 32.56 -2.99
C PHE A 10 18.42 32.64 -4.17
N VAL A 11 19.60 32.02 -4.05
CA VAL A 11 20.58 31.93 -5.13
C VAL A 11 19.98 31.22 -6.34
N PHE A 12 19.38 30.05 -6.17
CA PHE A 12 18.76 29.34 -7.30
C PHE A 12 17.56 30.07 -7.89
N LEU A 13 16.75 30.72 -7.08
CA LEU A 13 15.60 31.47 -7.58
C LEU A 13 16.03 32.68 -8.41
N LEU A 14 17.03 33.44 -7.94
CA LEU A 14 17.60 34.57 -8.65
C LEU A 14 18.35 34.13 -9.92
N ALA A 15 19.14 33.07 -9.84
CA ALA A 15 19.84 32.49 -10.99
C ALA A 15 18.83 32.02 -12.06
N GLY A 16 17.77 31.32 -11.64
CA GLY A 16 16.70 30.89 -12.53
C GLY A 16 16.00 32.06 -13.22
N LYS A 17 15.68 33.13 -12.47
CA LYS A 17 15.08 34.35 -13.03
C LYS A 17 16.02 35.05 -14.02
N PHE A 18 17.28 35.22 -13.65
CA PHE A 18 18.28 35.86 -14.50
C PHE A 18 18.50 35.08 -15.81
N CYS A 19 18.67 33.76 -15.74
CA CYS A 19 18.78 32.92 -16.94
C CYS A 19 17.51 32.99 -17.80
N TYR A 20 16.31 33.06 -17.19
CA TYR A 20 15.06 33.21 -17.93
C TYR A 20 14.99 34.54 -18.69
N GLU A 21 15.39 35.64 -18.05
CA GLU A 21 15.45 36.98 -18.67
C GLU A 21 16.50 37.05 -19.79
N GLN A 22 17.63 36.33 -19.65
CA GLN A 22 18.67 36.21 -20.68
C GLN A 22 18.35 35.15 -21.76
N ASN A 23 17.12 34.64 -21.78
CA ASN A 23 16.64 33.62 -22.73
C ASN A 23 17.45 32.29 -22.71
N LYS A 24 18.13 31.99 -21.59
CA LYS A 24 18.82 30.72 -21.34
C LYS A 24 17.85 29.73 -20.66
N ILE A 25 16.88 29.24 -21.43
CA ILE A 25 15.71 28.55 -20.88
C ILE A 25 16.04 27.23 -20.16
N ASP A 26 17.00 26.45 -20.66
CA ASP A 26 17.38 25.17 -20.02
C ASP A 26 18.08 25.37 -18.68
N GLU A 27 18.98 26.35 -18.60
CA GLU A 27 19.64 26.75 -17.34
C GLU A 27 18.61 27.27 -16.34
N ALA A 28 17.70 28.15 -16.81
CA ALA A 28 16.62 28.69 -16.02
C ALA A 28 15.74 27.58 -15.43
N PHE A 29 15.42 26.56 -16.24
CA PHE A 29 14.63 25.41 -15.83
C PHE A 29 15.31 24.63 -14.71
N SER A 30 16.60 24.31 -14.86
CA SER A 30 17.39 23.60 -13.83
C SER A 30 17.39 24.35 -12.49
N TYR A 31 17.65 25.65 -12.51
CA TYR A 31 17.67 26.46 -11.29
C TYR A 31 16.29 26.64 -10.66
N ALA A 32 15.25 26.88 -11.46
CA ALA A 32 13.88 27.00 -10.95
C ALA A 32 13.39 25.68 -10.33
N GLN A 33 13.74 24.53 -10.93
CA GLN A 33 13.46 23.22 -10.34
C GLN A 33 14.13 23.04 -8.99
N GLN A 34 15.40 23.42 -8.85
CA GLN A 34 16.13 23.35 -7.57
C GLN A 34 15.51 24.28 -6.51
N ALA A 35 15.10 25.49 -6.90
CA ALA A 35 14.42 26.42 -6.00
C ALA A 35 13.10 25.86 -5.47
N VAL A 36 12.28 25.24 -6.34
CA VAL A 36 11.04 24.56 -5.94
C VAL A 36 11.33 23.32 -5.10
N ALA A 37 12.37 22.54 -5.41
CA ALA A 37 12.74 21.36 -4.63
C ALA A 37 13.14 21.73 -3.19
N LEU A 38 13.81 22.87 -2.99
CA LEU A 38 14.18 23.37 -1.66
C LEU A 38 12.98 23.88 -0.84
N ASN A 39 11.97 24.43 -1.49
CA ASN A 39 10.72 24.82 -0.84
C ASN A 39 9.56 24.78 -1.82
N GLU A 40 8.90 23.62 -1.86
CA GLU A 40 7.79 23.36 -2.78
C GLU A 40 6.57 24.25 -2.57
N ARG A 41 6.51 25.02 -1.47
CA ARG A 41 5.40 25.89 -1.09
C ARG A 41 5.61 27.35 -1.48
N ASP A 42 6.76 27.68 -2.06
CA ASP A 42 7.03 29.04 -2.55
C ASP A 42 6.27 29.30 -3.85
N LEU A 43 5.28 30.20 -3.79
CA LEU A 43 4.43 30.53 -4.92
C LEU A 43 5.18 31.24 -6.04
N TYR A 44 6.21 32.02 -5.72
CA TYR A 44 7.02 32.71 -6.73
C TYR A 44 7.91 31.72 -7.48
N ALA A 45 8.56 30.79 -6.77
CA ALA A 45 9.33 29.72 -7.39
C ALA A 45 8.45 28.84 -8.28
N GLN A 46 7.23 28.51 -7.82
CA GLN A 46 6.23 27.80 -8.64
C GLN A 46 5.86 28.58 -9.90
N GLN A 47 5.62 29.89 -9.79
CA GLN A 47 5.25 30.75 -10.93
C GLN A 47 6.39 30.84 -11.97
N LEU A 48 7.63 31.05 -11.52
CA LEU A 48 8.79 31.08 -12.41
C LEU A 48 8.96 29.75 -13.15
N LEU A 49 8.87 28.63 -12.45
CA LEU A 49 8.95 27.31 -13.07
C LEU A 49 7.82 27.09 -14.09
N ASN A 50 6.60 27.57 -13.82
CA ASN A 50 5.49 27.49 -14.76
C ASN A 50 5.75 28.32 -16.03
N GLN A 51 6.24 29.55 -15.89
CA GLN A 51 6.60 30.41 -17.03
C GLN A 51 7.68 29.79 -17.93
N ILE A 52 8.68 29.14 -17.32
CA ILE A 52 9.72 28.42 -18.05
C ILE A 52 9.13 27.19 -18.76
N ARG A 53 8.30 26.40 -18.08
CA ARG A 53 7.65 25.21 -18.66
C ARG A 53 6.75 25.57 -19.84
N LEU A 54 6.00 26.67 -19.78
CA LEU A 54 5.20 27.17 -20.90
C LEU A 54 6.07 27.44 -22.15
N ARG A 55 7.25 28.07 -21.99
CA ARG A 55 8.18 28.30 -23.11
C ARG A 55 8.75 26.99 -23.68
N LEU A 56 8.93 25.98 -22.84
CA LEU A 56 9.39 24.65 -23.24
C LEU A 56 8.29 23.74 -23.78
N GLY A 57 7.03 24.20 -23.85
CA GLY A 57 5.89 23.37 -24.26
C GLY A 57 5.56 22.25 -23.26
N LEU A 58 5.98 22.37 -22.01
CA LEU A 58 5.75 21.38 -20.95
C LEU A 58 4.41 21.61 -20.24
N PRO A 59 3.79 20.57 -19.66
CA PRO A 59 2.54 20.69 -18.90
C PRO A 59 2.63 21.77 -17.81
N SER A 60 1.71 22.73 -17.89
CA SER A 60 1.71 24.00 -17.15
C SER A 60 0.29 24.56 -17.07
N TRP A 61 0.01 25.46 -16.14
CA TRP A 61 -1.23 26.24 -16.19
C TRP A 61 -1.04 27.48 -17.07
N SER A 62 -2.00 27.72 -17.95
CA SER A 62 -1.99 28.76 -18.97
C SER A 62 -2.64 30.05 -18.50
N GLU A 63 -2.55 31.11 -19.31
CA GLU A 63 -3.30 32.35 -19.09
C GLU A 63 -4.81 32.12 -19.11
N GLN A 64 -5.29 31.19 -19.94
CA GLN A 64 -6.70 30.80 -19.96
C GLN A 64 -7.12 30.12 -18.66
N ASP A 65 -6.25 29.31 -18.04
CA ASP A 65 -6.52 28.70 -16.74
C ASP A 65 -6.59 29.74 -15.62
N GLU A 66 -5.73 30.77 -15.64
CA GLU A 66 -5.80 31.89 -14.69
C GLU A 66 -7.08 32.71 -14.90
N LYS A 67 -7.45 32.99 -16.15
CA LYS A 67 -8.72 33.67 -16.48
C LYS A 67 -9.92 32.88 -15.97
N GLU A 68 -9.91 31.57 -16.15
CA GLU A 68 -10.96 30.69 -15.64
C GLU A 68 -10.99 30.70 -14.09
N LEU A 69 -9.82 30.56 -13.44
CA LEU A 69 -9.68 30.58 -11.98
C LEU A 69 -10.18 31.90 -11.37
N SER A 70 -9.94 33.03 -12.01
CA SER A 70 -10.38 34.36 -11.51
C SER A 70 -11.90 34.49 -11.35
N GLN A 71 -12.66 33.67 -12.08
CA GLN A 71 -14.12 33.61 -12.01
C GLN A 71 -14.63 32.59 -10.99
N ARG A 72 -13.75 31.82 -10.35
CA ARG A 72 -14.08 30.79 -9.36
C ARG A 72 -14.02 31.34 -7.94
N PHE A 73 -14.63 30.61 -7.01
CA PHE A 73 -14.67 30.98 -5.59
C PHE A 73 -14.30 29.80 -4.69
N CYS A 74 -13.61 30.10 -3.59
CA CYS A 74 -13.24 29.12 -2.57
C CYS A 74 -13.67 29.61 -1.19
N ILE A 75 -14.59 28.88 -0.57
CA ILE A 75 -15.11 29.20 0.77
C ILE A 75 -14.12 28.92 1.92
N GLN A 76 -13.05 28.14 1.67
CA GLN A 76 -12.15 27.68 2.75
C GLN A 76 -11.61 28.83 3.62
N PRO A 77 -11.08 29.94 3.05
CA PRO A 77 -10.55 31.04 3.86
C PRO A 77 -11.56 31.79 4.73
N PHE A 78 -12.85 31.56 4.50
CA PHE A 78 -13.98 32.21 5.17
C PHE A 78 -14.68 31.29 6.17
N ASN A 79 -14.36 30.00 6.17
CA ASN A 79 -15.07 29.01 6.98
C ASN A 79 -14.16 28.12 7.83
N ARG A 80 -12.89 27.97 7.46
CA ARG A 80 -11.99 26.97 8.03
C ARG A 80 -10.79 27.59 8.72
N LEU A 81 -10.36 26.96 9.81
CA LEU A 81 -9.15 27.29 10.55
C LEU A 81 -8.37 26.02 10.93
N GLU A 82 -7.06 25.99 10.66
CA GLU A 82 -6.13 24.91 11.03
C GLU A 82 -5.03 25.45 11.95
N THR A 83 -4.88 24.89 13.14
CA THR A 83 -3.77 25.19 14.06
C THR A 83 -2.61 24.24 13.83
N ARG A 84 -1.36 24.66 14.05
CA ARG A 84 -0.14 23.83 13.92
C ARG A 84 0.64 23.77 15.24
N TYR A 85 1.54 22.79 15.35
CA TYR A 85 2.31 22.52 16.57
C TYR A 85 3.29 23.62 16.98
N ASN A 86 3.65 24.51 16.05
CA ASN A 86 4.43 25.72 16.36
C ASN A 86 3.55 26.93 16.72
N GLY A 87 2.25 26.69 16.92
CA GLY A 87 1.22 27.67 17.23
C GLY A 87 0.66 28.43 16.02
N GLN A 88 1.28 28.32 14.84
CA GLN A 88 0.79 29.02 13.65
C GLN A 88 -0.61 28.55 13.24
N VAL A 89 -1.40 29.48 12.74
CA VAL A 89 -2.78 29.26 12.30
C VAL A 89 -2.91 29.55 10.82
N PHE A 90 -3.68 28.73 10.10
CA PHE A 90 -3.92 28.84 8.66
C PHE A 90 -5.42 28.74 8.37
N THR A 91 -5.87 29.24 7.24
CA THR A 91 -7.28 29.12 6.78
C THR A 91 -7.47 28.06 5.70
N CYS A 92 -6.41 27.34 5.36
CA CYS A 92 -6.38 26.22 4.42
C CYS A 92 -5.16 25.34 4.76
N CYS A 93 -5.06 24.17 4.13
CA CYS A 93 -3.89 23.29 4.30
C CYS A 93 -2.59 24.06 3.99
N MET A 94 -1.65 24.03 4.92
CA MET A 94 -0.32 24.68 4.80
C MET A 94 0.43 24.27 3.52
N GLY A 95 0.17 23.07 2.99
CA GLY A 95 0.77 22.61 1.74
C GLY A 95 0.24 23.33 0.48
N TRP A 96 -0.91 23.98 0.57
CA TRP A 96 -1.58 24.67 -0.54
C TRP A 96 -1.62 26.18 -0.36
N LEU A 97 -1.63 26.64 0.89
CA LEU A 97 -1.61 28.04 1.30
C LEU A 97 -0.65 28.16 2.50
N ASN A 98 0.57 28.63 2.25
CA ASN A 98 1.67 28.60 3.23
C ASN A 98 1.87 29.93 3.98
N THR A 99 0.82 30.74 4.09
CA THR A 99 0.82 32.03 4.78
C THR A 99 0.00 31.92 6.07
N PRO A 100 0.63 31.99 7.26
CA PRO A 100 -0.10 31.94 8.51
C PRO A 100 -0.88 33.23 8.74
N ILE A 101 -2.06 33.10 9.34
CA ILE A 101 -2.93 34.23 9.70
C ILE A 101 -2.78 34.69 11.15
N GLY A 102 -2.00 33.99 11.96
CA GLY A 102 -1.74 34.35 13.36
C GLY A 102 -1.09 33.20 14.13
N ASN A 103 -0.96 33.37 15.44
CA ASN A 103 -0.36 32.38 16.34
C ASN A 103 -1.16 32.23 17.65
N ILE A 104 -1.63 31.01 17.95
CA ILE A 104 -2.40 30.69 19.17
C ILE A 104 -1.61 30.91 20.47
N ASN A 105 -0.28 31.03 20.39
CA ASN A 105 0.57 31.30 21.54
C ASN A 105 0.61 32.79 21.92
N GLN A 106 0.13 33.68 21.05
CA GLN A 106 0.38 35.12 21.14
C GLN A 106 -0.89 35.96 21.05
N GLU A 107 -1.90 35.48 20.33
CA GLU A 107 -3.06 36.26 19.93
C GLU A 107 -4.37 35.60 20.37
N THR A 108 -5.43 36.40 20.48
CA THR A 108 -6.79 35.91 20.76
C THR A 108 -7.41 35.28 19.51
N PRO A 109 -8.40 34.37 19.66
CA PRO A 109 -9.14 33.79 18.54
C PRO A 109 -9.61 34.80 17.48
N ASP A 110 -10.15 35.94 17.94
CA ASP A 110 -10.78 36.94 17.08
C ASP A 110 -9.76 37.73 16.27
N ASN A 111 -8.64 38.08 16.92
CA ASN A 111 -7.53 38.76 16.26
C ASN A 111 -6.88 37.87 15.21
N ILE A 112 -6.76 36.56 15.48
CA ILE A 112 -6.24 35.60 14.50
C ILE A 112 -7.22 35.49 13.33
N TRP A 113 -8.51 35.28 13.60
CA TRP A 113 -9.51 35.00 12.56
C TRP A 113 -9.72 36.17 11.59
N ASN A 114 -9.64 37.41 12.08
CA ASN A 114 -9.79 38.61 11.27
C ASN A 114 -8.50 39.42 11.16
N SER A 115 -7.35 38.77 11.27
CA SER A 115 -6.06 39.43 11.08
C SER A 115 -5.97 40.07 9.69
N GLU A 116 -5.11 41.08 9.56
CA GLU A 116 -4.87 41.73 8.27
C GLU A 116 -4.46 40.72 7.19
N THR A 117 -3.68 39.70 7.56
CA THR A 117 -3.28 38.62 6.66
C THR A 117 -4.46 37.75 6.23
N ALA A 118 -5.38 37.40 7.15
CA ALA A 118 -6.60 36.67 6.80
C ALA A 118 -7.47 37.46 5.82
N GLN A 119 -7.61 38.77 6.04
CA GLN A 119 -8.36 39.66 5.16
C GLN A 119 -7.73 39.75 3.77
N LYS A 120 -6.39 39.85 3.67
CA LYS A 120 -5.67 39.82 2.38
C LYS A 120 -5.86 38.50 1.62
N ILE A 121 -5.82 37.37 2.33
CA ILE A 121 -6.10 36.06 1.74
C ILE A 121 -7.52 36.01 1.19
N ARG A 122 -8.52 36.43 1.98
CA ARG A 122 -9.93 36.47 1.56
C ARG A 122 -10.15 37.40 0.37
N HIS A 123 -9.55 38.59 0.40
CA HIS A 123 -9.57 39.53 -0.71
C HIS A 123 -9.05 38.87 -2.00
N SER A 124 -7.95 38.11 -1.91
CA SER A 124 -7.38 37.42 -3.07
C SER A 124 -8.32 36.36 -3.68
N ILE A 125 -9.28 35.82 -2.93
CA ILE A 125 -10.30 34.92 -3.48
C ILE A 125 -11.38 35.73 -4.21
N LEU A 126 -11.76 36.88 -3.63
CA LEU A 126 -12.82 37.75 -4.12
C LEU A 126 -12.41 38.47 -5.41
N ASP A 127 -11.19 38.99 -5.49
CA ASP A 127 -10.64 39.62 -6.69
C ASP A 127 -10.25 38.61 -7.79
N GLY A 128 -10.23 37.31 -7.46
CA GLY A 128 -9.90 36.24 -8.39
C GLY A 128 -8.40 36.03 -8.61
N SER A 129 -7.53 36.74 -7.91
CA SER A 129 -6.08 36.56 -8.01
C SER A 129 -5.61 35.26 -7.38
N PHE A 130 -6.32 34.74 -6.38
CA PHE A 130 -5.92 33.62 -5.53
C PHE A 130 -4.45 33.74 -5.06
N ALA A 131 -3.97 34.96 -4.81
CA ALA A 131 -2.54 35.28 -4.69
C ALA A 131 -1.75 34.42 -3.68
N TYR A 132 -2.44 33.86 -2.68
CA TYR A 132 -1.85 33.02 -1.64
C TYR A 132 -2.00 31.51 -1.88
N CYS A 133 -2.65 31.09 -2.97
CA CYS A 133 -2.95 29.70 -3.27
C CYS A 133 -1.98 29.12 -4.31
N SER A 134 -1.48 27.92 -4.02
CA SER A 134 -0.65 27.15 -4.96
C SER A 134 -1.47 26.57 -6.11
N ARG A 135 -1.09 26.92 -7.34
CA ARG A 135 -1.63 26.33 -8.58
C ARG A 135 -1.17 24.90 -8.79
N SER A 136 0.03 24.57 -8.29
CA SER A 136 0.66 23.26 -8.53
C SER A 136 0.41 22.23 -7.42
N LYS A 137 -0.16 22.64 -6.28
CA LYS A 137 -0.41 21.75 -5.13
C LYS A 137 -1.88 21.69 -4.68
N CYS A 138 -2.68 22.73 -4.90
CA CYS A 138 -4.07 22.74 -4.45
C CYS A 138 -4.93 21.82 -5.32
N PRO A 139 -5.52 20.73 -4.78
CA PRO A 139 -6.28 19.78 -5.58
C PRO A 139 -7.55 20.40 -6.18
N LYS A 140 -8.14 21.40 -5.52
CA LYS A 140 -9.32 22.08 -6.06
C LYS A 140 -9.02 22.96 -7.29
N ILE A 141 -7.81 23.52 -7.35
CA ILE A 141 -7.35 24.33 -8.48
C ILE A 141 -6.90 23.41 -9.62
N ILE A 142 -6.02 22.44 -9.32
CA ILE A 142 -5.47 21.50 -10.32
C ILE A 142 -6.60 20.76 -11.05
N ASN A 143 -7.61 20.29 -10.30
CA ASN A 143 -8.73 19.52 -10.86
C ASN A 143 -9.90 20.41 -11.32
N LYS A 144 -9.77 21.74 -11.26
CA LYS A 144 -10.82 22.70 -11.68
C LYS A 144 -12.20 22.48 -11.02
N THR A 145 -12.21 22.09 -9.73
CA THR A 145 -13.44 21.73 -9.00
C THR A 145 -14.04 22.87 -8.17
N LEU A 146 -13.38 24.03 -8.08
CA LEU A 146 -13.95 25.21 -7.40
C LEU A 146 -15.17 25.73 -8.17
N PRO A 147 -16.32 26.04 -7.53
CA PRO A 147 -17.48 26.57 -8.26
C PRO A 147 -17.18 27.95 -8.89
N PHE A 148 -17.84 28.26 -10.01
CA PHE A 148 -17.84 29.63 -10.53
C PHE A 148 -18.69 30.54 -9.62
N LYS A 149 -18.26 31.79 -9.44
CA LYS A 149 -18.97 32.80 -8.64
C LYS A 149 -20.44 32.97 -9.07
N LYS A 150 -20.71 32.89 -10.37
CA LYS A 150 -22.07 33.00 -10.95
C LYS A 150 -23.00 31.83 -10.62
N ASP A 151 -22.43 30.66 -10.31
CA ASP A 151 -23.18 29.42 -10.07
C ASP A 151 -23.46 29.21 -8.57
N ILE A 152 -22.87 30.03 -7.71
CA ILE A 152 -23.11 29.99 -6.27
C ILE A 152 -24.54 30.45 -5.97
N ARG A 153 -25.24 29.65 -5.15
CA ARG A 153 -26.62 29.90 -4.72
C ARG A 153 -26.77 30.07 -3.21
N SER A 154 -25.78 29.64 -2.42
CA SER A 154 -25.79 29.83 -0.97
C SER A 154 -25.86 31.33 -0.64
N GLN A 155 -26.90 31.74 0.10
CA GLN A 155 -27.07 33.14 0.49
C GLN A 155 -25.87 33.66 1.29
N PHE A 156 -25.29 32.80 2.13
CA PHE A 156 -24.09 33.13 2.90
C PHE A 156 -22.90 33.45 1.98
N GLU A 157 -22.59 32.56 1.03
CA GLU A 157 -21.48 32.77 0.09
C GLU A 157 -21.74 33.94 -0.86
N ARG A 158 -22.99 34.12 -1.30
CA ARG A 158 -23.38 35.28 -2.13
C ARG A 158 -23.18 36.59 -1.41
N THR A 159 -23.55 36.67 -0.13
CA THR A 159 -23.33 37.87 0.68
C THR A 159 -21.84 38.22 0.76
N ILE A 160 -20.98 37.21 0.99
CA ILE A 160 -19.52 37.39 0.99
C ILE A 160 -19.01 37.92 -0.36
N ILE A 161 -19.45 37.32 -1.46
CA ILE A 161 -18.99 37.66 -2.81
C ILE A 161 -19.48 39.06 -3.21
N ASP A 162 -20.77 39.33 -3.08
CA ASP A 162 -21.40 40.53 -3.59
C ASP A 162 -20.99 41.77 -2.79
N GLN A 163 -20.85 41.63 -1.47
CA GLN A 163 -20.43 42.72 -0.58
C GLN A 163 -18.91 42.74 -0.34
N HIS A 164 -18.15 41.86 -0.99
CA HIS A 164 -16.69 41.76 -0.86
C HIS A 164 -16.21 41.66 0.59
N ILE A 165 -16.90 40.85 1.40
CA ILE A 165 -16.63 40.74 2.84
C ILE A 165 -15.27 40.07 3.08
N THR A 166 -14.37 40.76 3.77
CA THR A 166 -13.07 40.20 4.20
C THR A 166 -12.96 40.07 5.72
N VAL A 167 -13.72 40.88 6.47
CA VAL A 167 -13.87 40.79 7.93
C VAL A 167 -15.12 39.98 8.24
N MET A 168 -14.94 38.83 8.89
CA MET A 168 -16.01 37.90 9.18
C MET A 168 -16.63 38.21 10.54
N SER A 169 -17.94 38.49 10.56
CA SER A 169 -18.72 38.60 11.80
C SER A 169 -18.96 37.23 12.45
N ILE A 170 -19.03 36.17 11.64
CA ILE A 170 -19.13 34.80 12.12
C ILE A 170 -17.76 34.17 12.37
N LYS A 171 -17.70 33.25 13.33
CA LYS A 171 -16.52 32.45 13.64
C LYS A 171 -16.33 31.31 12.63
N PRO A 172 -15.13 30.73 12.50
CA PRO A 172 -14.90 29.59 11.62
C PRO A 172 -15.77 28.39 12.03
N GLN A 173 -16.46 27.79 11.06
CA GLN A 173 -17.35 26.65 11.30
C GLN A 173 -16.62 25.30 11.23
N GLU A 174 -15.45 25.25 10.58
CA GLU A 174 -14.60 24.06 10.48
C GLU A 174 -13.25 24.31 11.15
N LEU A 175 -12.92 23.50 12.16
CA LEU A 175 -11.65 23.58 12.87
C LEU A 175 -10.82 22.31 12.64
N LYS A 176 -9.52 22.46 12.41
CA LYS A 176 -8.57 21.34 12.40
C LYS A 176 -7.46 21.57 13.41
N LEU A 177 -7.43 20.73 14.43
CA LEU A 177 -6.51 20.89 15.56
C LEU A 177 -5.25 20.05 15.35
N ASN A 178 -4.16 20.69 14.89
CA ASN A 178 -2.84 20.05 14.74
C ASN A 178 -1.75 20.70 15.62
N HIS A 179 -2.14 21.29 16.75
CA HIS A 179 -1.21 22.00 17.65
C HIS A 179 -0.52 21.14 18.71
N ASP A 180 -1.03 19.94 18.99
CA ASP A 180 -0.29 18.93 19.75
C ASP A 180 0.17 17.80 18.83
N ARG A 181 1.41 17.35 19.01
CA ARG A 181 2.00 16.24 18.24
C ARG A 181 2.01 14.94 19.02
N SER A 182 1.52 14.90 20.26
CA SER A 182 1.55 13.72 21.12
C SER A 182 0.93 12.49 20.43
N CYS A 183 1.67 11.37 20.44
CA CYS A 183 1.26 10.08 19.88
C CYS A 183 2.00 8.95 20.59
N ASN A 184 1.30 7.83 20.78
CA ASN A 184 1.79 6.60 21.39
C ASN A 184 2.71 5.77 20.48
N LEU A 185 2.79 6.07 19.18
CA LEU A 185 3.58 5.31 18.21
C LEU A 185 4.84 6.05 17.75
N ALA A 186 5.80 5.30 17.21
CA ALA A 186 7.06 5.76 16.65
C ALA A 186 7.18 5.44 15.15
N CYS A 187 6.14 5.75 14.37
CA CYS A 187 6.10 5.43 12.94
C CYS A 187 7.29 6.08 12.22
N PRO A 188 8.23 5.32 11.60
CA PRO A 188 9.49 5.87 11.08
C PRO A 188 9.32 6.99 10.04
N SER A 189 8.22 6.96 9.29
CA SER A 189 7.91 8.00 8.30
C SER A 189 7.45 9.33 8.91
N CYS A 190 7.03 9.32 10.18
CA CYS A 190 6.46 10.46 10.89
C CYS A 190 7.37 10.97 12.02
N ARG A 191 8.00 10.07 12.78
CA ARG A 191 8.82 10.39 13.96
C ARG A 191 9.71 9.21 14.37
N SER A 192 10.80 9.49 15.09
CA SER A 192 11.75 8.47 15.54
C SER A 192 11.35 7.75 16.84
N GLN A 193 10.59 8.39 17.71
CA GLN A 193 10.14 7.86 19.01
C GLN A 193 8.72 8.33 19.33
N PRO A 194 7.99 7.66 20.25
CA PRO A 194 6.72 8.17 20.75
C PRO A 194 6.94 9.54 21.39
N TYR A 195 5.94 10.41 21.25
CA TYR A 195 6.03 11.77 21.77
C TYR A 195 4.85 12.03 22.69
N ARG A 196 5.12 12.70 23.82
CA ARG A 196 4.10 13.15 24.74
C ARG A 196 4.54 14.48 25.33
N ALA A 197 3.68 15.49 25.25
CA ALA A 197 3.90 16.77 25.92
C ALA A 197 4.04 16.57 27.44
N LYS A 198 5.02 17.24 28.04
CA LYS A 198 5.36 17.13 29.48
C LYS A 198 5.71 18.50 30.07
N GLY A 199 5.65 18.61 31.40
CA GLY A 199 6.06 19.82 32.12
C GLY A 199 5.39 21.08 31.58
N ASP A 200 6.19 22.11 31.32
CA ASP A 200 5.72 23.42 30.84
C ASP A 200 4.94 23.34 29.52
N GLU A 201 5.29 22.43 28.61
CA GLU A 201 4.56 22.25 27.35
C GLU A 201 3.13 21.77 27.60
N ARG A 202 2.94 20.85 28.55
CA ARG A 202 1.60 20.38 28.93
C ARG A 202 0.78 21.51 29.55
N THR A 203 1.37 22.27 30.46
CA THR A 203 0.72 23.44 31.09
C THR A 203 0.35 24.49 30.04
N HIS A 204 1.23 24.72 29.08
CA HIS A 204 1.00 25.65 27.97
C HIS A 204 -0.13 25.19 27.04
N LEU A 205 -0.17 23.90 26.69
CA LEU A 205 -1.27 23.32 25.91
C LEU A 205 -2.60 23.44 26.63
N ALA A 206 -2.66 23.18 27.94
CA ALA A 206 -3.87 23.36 28.74
C ALA A 206 -4.35 24.82 28.72
N LYS A 207 -3.42 25.79 28.90
CA LYS A 207 -3.73 27.21 28.79
C LYS A 207 -4.31 27.57 27.42
N ILE A 208 -3.70 27.08 26.32
CA ILE A 208 -4.20 27.30 24.96
C ILE A 208 -5.60 26.69 24.77
N ALA A 209 -5.86 25.52 25.36
CA ALA A 209 -7.17 24.88 25.33
C ALA A 209 -8.25 25.87 25.80
N ASP A 210 -8.02 26.46 26.98
CA ASP A 210 -8.98 27.34 27.65
C ASP A 210 -9.07 28.72 26.99
N THR A 211 -7.94 29.31 26.62
CA THR A 211 -7.91 30.70 26.14
C THR A 211 -8.21 30.85 24.65
N VAL A 212 -7.99 29.80 23.85
CA VAL A 212 -8.11 29.89 22.39
C VAL A 212 -9.02 28.80 21.80
N ILE A 213 -8.76 27.53 22.13
CA ILE A 213 -9.39 26.41 21.40
C ILE A 213 -10.86 26.22 21.78
N LEU A 214 -11.19 26.12 23.07
CA LEU A 214 -12.56 25.96 23.53
C LEU A 214 -13.46 27.15 23.11
N PRO A 215 -13.01 28.42 23.20
CA PRO A 215 -13.74 29.54 22.61
C PRO A 215 -14.03 29.38 21.12
N LEU A 216 -13.06 28.94 20.31
CA LEU A 216 -13.28 28.70 18.88
C LEU A 216 -14.28 27.56 18.63
N LEU A 217 -14.27 26.52 19.46
CA LEU A 217 -15.11 25.34 19.30
C LEU A 217 -16.60 25.63 19.56
N LYS A 218 -16.94 26.64 20.39
CA LYS A 218 -18.33 26.97 20.73
C LYS A 218 -19.18 27.33 19.52
N ASP A 219 -18.59 28.00 18.54
CA ASP A 219 -19.28 28.48 17.35
C ASP A 219 -19.04 27.59 16.11
N ALA A 220 -18.31 26.48 16.29
CA ALA A 220 -17.94 25.58 15.20
C ALA A 220 -18.94 24.44 15.04
N ASN A 221 -19.10 23.96 13.80
CA ASN A 221 -19.94 22.80 13.48
C ASN A 221 -19.13 21.50 13.44
N ILE A 222 -17.84 21.59 13.05
CA ILE A 222 -16.98 20.43 12.89
C ILE A 222 -15.60 20.72 13.46
N VAL A 223 -15.07 19.78 14.25
CA VAL A 223 -13.67 19.75 14.65
C VAL A 223 -12.99 18.46 14.20
N GLU A 224 -11.87 18.58 13.49
CA GLU A 224 -10.98 17.48 13.13
C GLU A 224 -9.85 17.37 14.16
N ILE A 225 -9.71 16.20 14.80
CA ILE A 225 -8.72 15.91 15.86
C ILE A 225 -8.08 14.55 15.56
N THR A 226 -6.80 14.41 15.21
CA THR A 226 -5.79 15.42 14.87
C THR A 226 -4.93 14.92 13.71
N GLY A 227 -4.39 15.82 12.90
CA GLY A 227 -3.46 15.51 11.80
C GLY A 227 -1.96 15.52 12.16
N SER A 228 -1.56 15.85 13.40
CA SER A 228 -0.14 15.94 13.81
C SER A 228 0.29 14.99 14.93
N GLY A 229 -0.68 14.43 15.65
CA GLY A 229 -0.49 13.49 16.75
C GLY A 229 -1.42 12.29 16.59
N ASP A 230 -1.95 11.81 17.70
CA ASP A 230 -3.05 10.85 17.74
C ASP A 230 -4.15 11.34 18.67
N ALA A 231 -5.42 11.23 18.24
CA ALA A 231 -6.56 11.72 19.01
C ALA A 231 -6.65 11.10 20.41
N PHE A 232 -6.35 9.80 20.55
CA PHE A 232 -6.41 9.08 21.81
C PHE A 232 -5.06 9.05 22.53
N GLY A 233 -3.95 9.08 21.78
CA GLY A 233 -2.59 9.13 22.32
C GLY A 233 -2.22 10.48 22.95
N SER A 234 -2.87 11.56 22.55
CA SER A 234 -2.72 12.88 23.15
C SER A 234 -3.59 13.04 24.38
N GLU A 235 -2.98 13.33 25.53
CA GLU A 235 -3.71 13.70 26.75
C GLU A 235 -4.44 15.04 26.58
N HIS A 236 -3.83 15.98 25.87
CA HIS A 236 -4.40 17.29 25.58
C HIS A 236 -5.69 17.17 24.76
N PHE A 237 -5.65 16.43 23.65
CA PHE A 237 -6.84 16.24 22.82
C PHE A 237 -7.91 15.40 23.52
N ARG A 238 -7.55 14.40 24.32
CA ARG A 238 -8.53 13.70 25.18
C ARG A 238 -9.21 14.64 26.17
N THR A 239 -8.47 15.60 26.73
CA THR A 239 -9.01 16.61 27.65
C THR A 239 -9.97 17.55 26.95
N ILE A 240 -9.66 17.97 25.72
CA ILE A 240 -10.57 18.76 24.90
C ILE A 240 -11.82 17.96 24.55
N MET A 241 -11.67 16.73 24.04
CA MET A 241 -12.81 15.88 23.65
C MET A 241 -13.76 15.62 24.82
N LYS A 242 -13.22 15.38 26.02
CA LYS A 242 -14.04 15.17 27.23
C LYS A 242 -14.85 16.41 27.64
N GLN A 243 -14.45 17.61 27.22
CA GLN A 243 -15.21 18.84 27.47
C GLN A 243 -16.28 19.10 26.42
N ILE A 244 -16.19 18.47 25.24
CA ILE A 244 -17.21 18.60 24.19
C ILE A 244 -18.41 17.75 24.57
N ASN A 245 -19.55 18.38 24.81
CA ASN A 245 -20.82 17.73 25.09
C ASN A 245 -21.97 18.52 24.44
N ALA A 246 -23.15 17.91 24.37
CA ALA A 246 -24.31 18.50 23.70
C ALA A 246 -24.82 19.79 24.38
N ASP A 247 -24.59 19.98 25.67
CA ASP A 247 -25.07 21.17 26.39
C ASP A 247 -24.18 22.39 26.11
N ALA A 248 -22.85 22.20 26.16
CA ALA A 248 -21.88 23.27 25.95
C ALA A 248 -21.55 23.52 24.47
N PHE A 249 -21.71 22.51 23.61
CA PHE A 249 -21.36 22.54 22.18
C PHE A 249 -22.45 21.86 21.32
N PRO A 250 -23.69 22.39 21.30
CA PRO A 250 -24.86 21.69 20.74
C PRO A 250 -24.77 21.36 19.24
N HIS A 251 -23.97 22.11 18.47
CA HIS A 251 -23.84 21.94 17.02
C HIS A 251 -22.54 21.25 16.59
N LEU A 252 -21.60 21.06 17.51
CA LEU A 252 -20.27 20.58 17.20
C LEU A 252 -20.25 19.06 17.00
N LYS A 253 -19.67 18.61 15.90
CA LYS A 253 -19.35 17.20 15.62
C LYS A 253 -17.84 16.99 15.52
N ILE A 254 -17.41 15.79 15.89
CA ILE A 254 -16.00 15.41 15.92
C ILE A 254 -15.67 14.48 14.76
N ASP A 255 -14.60 14.80 14.04
CA ASP A 255 -13.96 13.93 13.06
C ASP A 255 -12.60 13.48 13.61
N LEU A 256 -12.45 12.18 13.90
CA LEU A 256 -11.27 11.61 14.52
C LEU A 256 -10.23 11.17 13.48
N PHE A 257 -8.97 11.49 13.74
CA PHE A 257 -7.81 11.00 13.02
C PHE A 257 -6.89 10.29 14.03
N THR A 258 -6.64 9.00 13.80
CA THR A 258 -5.93 8.14 14.76
C THR A 258 -5.17 7.00 14.08
N ASN A 259 -4.21 6.41 14.79
CA ASN A 259 -3.61 5.12 14.47
C ASN A 259 -4.47 3.92 14.89
N GLY A 260 -5.56 4.13 15.63
CA GLY A 260 -6.56 3.10 15.96
C GLY A 260 -6.23 2.22 17.16
N VAL A 261 -4.98 2.18 17.65
CA VAL A 261 -4.58 1.26 18.74
C VAL A 261 -5.25 1.60 20.07
N LEU A 262 -5.53 2.88 20.31
CA LEU A 262 -6.19 3.36 21.53
C LEU A 262 -7.67 3.72 21.30
N PHE A 263 -8.21 3.45 20.11
CA PHE A 263 -9.63 3.61 19.82
C PHE A 263 -10.36 2.32 20.17
N ASP A 264 -10.45 2.02 21.47
CA ASP A 264 -11.18 0.89 22.02
C ASP A 264 -12.52 1.32 22.65
N GLU A 265 -13.36 0.34 22.96
CA GLU A 265 -14.67 0.54 23.59
C GLU A 265 -14.58 1.33 24.90
N LYS A 266 -13.59 1.03 25.73
CA LYS A 266 -13.34 1.76 26.97
C LYS A 266 -13.11 3.25 26.72
N SER A 267 -12.25 3.59 25.77
CA SER A 267 -11.92 4.97 25.44
C SER A 267 -13.10 5.70 24.80
N TRP A 268 -13.88 5.01 23.97
CA TRP A 268 -15.11 5.54 23.38
C TRP A 268 -16.12 5.99 24.44
N HIS A 269 -16.39 5.11 25.44
CA HIS A 269 -17.31 5.44 26.53
C HIS A 269 -16.74 6.46 27.51
N GLN A 270 -15.45 6.39 27.83
CA GLN A 270 -14.81 7.35 28.75
C GLN A 270 -14.84 8.79 28.22
N LEU A 271 -14.81 8.94 26.89
CA LEU A 271 -14.87 10.22 26.20
C LEU A 271 -16.29 10.59 25.73
N GLU A 272 -17.29 9.76 26.04
CA GLU A 272 -18.70 10.00 25.73
C GLU A 272 -18.97 10.38 24.27
N LEU A 273 -18.28 9.71 23.33
CA LEU A 273 -18.27 10.09 21.91
C LEU A 273 -19.55 9.74 21.14
N GLN A 274 -20.47 8.99 21.76
CA GLN A 274 -21.77 8.60 21.20
C GLN A 274 -22.55 9.82 20.73
N GLY A 275 -23.05 9.80 19.49
CA GLY A 275 -23.75 10.94 18.90
C GLY A 275 -22.92 12.21 18.65
N LEU A 276 -21.68 12.33 19.13
CA LEU A 276 -20.77 13.46 18.90
C LEU A 276 -19.79 13.19 17.76
N CYS A 277 -19.19 12.00 17.74
CA CYS A 277 -18.21 11.62 16.73
C CYS A 277 -18.91 11.19 15.43
N ARG A 278 -18.66 11.90 14.35
CA ARG A 278 -19.31 11.68 13.05
C ARG A 278 -18.48 10.77 12.14
N ARG A 279 -17.16 10.94 12.13
CA ARG A 279 -16.26 10.28 11.17
C ARG A 279 -14.97 9.82 11.85
N ALA A 280 -14.48 8.66 11.47
CA ALA A 280 -13.17 8.15 11.87
C ALA A 280 -12.26 7.95 10.65
N VAL A 281 -11.03 8.45 10.74
CA VAL A 281 -9.96 8.28 9.75
C VAL A 281 -8.78 7.59 10.44
N ILE A 282 -8.57 6.32 10.09
CA ILE A 282 -7.68 5.43 10.83
C ILE A 282 -6.49 5.06 9.95
N SER A 283 -5.29 5.41 10.38
CA SER A 283 -4.09 5.14 9.60
C SER A 283 -3.50 3.79 10.01
N VAL A 284 -3.51 2.81 9.09
CA VAL A 284 -3.17 1.40 9.34
C VAL A 284 -1.84 1.01 8.69
N ASP A 285 -1.63 1.40 7.43
CA ASP A 285 -0.41 1.19 6.61
C ASP A 285 0.07 -0.25 6.36
N ALA A 286 -0.59 -1.29 6.89
CA ALA A 286 -0.20 -2.68 6.65
C ALA A 286 -1.35 -3.66 6.89
N THR A 287 -1.37 -4.77 6.17
CA THR A 287 -2.29 -5.91 6.39
C THR A 287 -1.60 -7.11 7.05
N LEU A 288 -0.26 -7.10 7.11
CA LEU A 288 0.54 -8.13 7.79
C LEU A 288 1.20 -7.57 9.05
N GLU A 289 1.20 -8.36 10.12
CA GLU A 289 1.78 -7.98 11.43
C GLU A 289 3.26 -7.59 11.34
N LYS A 290 4.04 -8.31 10.52
CA LYS A 290 5.48 -8.05 10.30
C LYS A 290 5.72 -6.67 9.69
N THR A 291 4.97 -6.33 8.64
CA THR A 291 5.03 -5.01 8.00
C THR A 291 4.50 -3.93 8.93
N TYR A 292 3.41 -4.20 9.65
CA TYR A 292 2.85 -3.29 10.64
C TYR A 292 3.87 -2.94 11.73
N THR A 293 4.59 -3.93 12.27
CA THR A 293 5.59 -3.72 13.32
C THR A 293 6.72 -2.79 12.86
N ILE A 294 7.09 -2.84 11.58
CA ILE A 294 8.09 -1.95 10.99
C ILE A 294 7.53 -0.53 10.83
N LEU A 295 6.33 -0.40 10.25
CA LEU A 295 5.77 0.90 9.86
C LEU A 295 5.09 1.66 11.01
N ARG A 296 4.54 0.93 11.98
CA ARG A 296 3.74 1.39 13.12
C ARG A 296 4.40 1.00 14.44
N LYS A 297 5.71 1.22 14.54
CA LYS A 297 6.53 0.83 15.70
C LYS A 297 5.90 1.27 17.03
N GLY A 298 5.73 0.31 17.95
CA GLY A 298 5.05 0.50 19.24
C GLY A 298 3.55 0.22 19.20
N GLY A 299 2.98 -0.12 18.05
CA GLY A 299 1.59 -0.51 17.90
C GLY A 299 1.40 -2.01 18.10
N ASP A 300 0.24 -2.40 18.60
CA ASP A 300 -0.19 -3.79 18.69
C ASP A 300 -1.17 -4.10 17.55
N PHE A 301 -0.74 -4.96 16.62
CA PHE A 301 -1.53 -5.29 15.42
C PHE A 301 -2.80 -6.06 15.77
N LYS A 302 -2.74 -6.97 16.75
CA LYS A 302 -3.91 -7.76 17.17
C LYS A 302 -4.95 -6.86 17.82
N ARG A 303 -4.50 -5.97 18.71
CA ARG A 303 -5.37 -4.97 19.32
C ARG A 303 -5.96 -4.02 18.28
N LEU A 304 -5.18 -3.60 17.28
CA LEU A 304 -5.72 -2.80 16.18
C LEU A 304 -6.86 -3.53 15.48
N LEU A 305 -6.69 -4.81 15.10
CA LEU A 305 -7.75 -5.57 14.42
C LEU A 305 -9.00 -5.73 15.31
N GLN A 306 -8.84 -5.94 16.62
CA GLN A 306 -9.96 -5.98 17.57
C GLN A 306 -10.70 -4.63 17.63
N ASN A 307 -9.95 -3.53 17.65
CA ASN A 307 -10.54 -2.19 17.64
C ASN A 307 -11.25 -1.89 16.33
N LEU A 308 -10.71 -2.33 15.18
CA LEU A 308 -11.40 -2.19 13.89
C LEU A 308 -12.73 -2.96 13.86
N GLU A 309 -12.82 -4.13 14.49
CA GLU A 309 -14.07 -4.87 14.65
C GLU A 309 -15.09 -4.05 15.48
N PHE A 310 -14.66 -3.51 16.62
CA PHE A 310 -15.50 -2.63 17.45
C PHE A 310 -15.99 -1.40 16.67
N ILE A 311 -15.10 -0.72 15.96
CA ILE A 311 -15.42 0.46 15.13
C ILE A 311 -16.36 0.09 13.97
N SER A 312 -16.22 -1.11 13.40
CA SER A 312 -17.19 -1.63 12.42
C SER A 312 -18.58 -1.76 13.04
N GLY A 313 -18.68 -2.24 14.28
CA GLY A 313 -19.91 -2.24 15.06
C GLY A 313 -20.53 -0.84 15.17
N LEU A 314 -19.74 0.17 15.58
CA LEU A 314 -20.20 1.56 15.65
C LEU A 314 -20.71 2.09 14.30
N ARG A 315 -20.00 1.77 13.20
CA ARG A 315 -20.40 2.18 11.84
C ARG A 315 -21.72 1.56 11.42
N GLN A 316 -21.95 0.29 11.75
CA GLN A 316 -23.16 -0.46 11.42
C GLN A 316 -24.37 -0.02 12.27
N GLN A 317 -24.13 0.37 13.52
CA GLN A 317 -25.15 0.92 14.42
C GLN A 317 -25.56 2.37 14.06
N GLY A 318 -24.83 3.02 13.15
CA GLY A 318 -25.09 4.40 12.74
C GLY A 318 -24.44 5.46 13.64
N GLU A 319 -23.65 5.05 14.64
CA GLU A 319 -22.91 5.95 15.52
C GLU A 319 -21.79 6.68 14.78
N LEU A 320 -21.16 6.02 13.82
CA LEU A 320 -20.27 6.66 12.86
C LEU A 320 -20.97 6.73 11.51
N THR A 321 -20.94 7.90 10.88
CA THR A 321 -21.49 8.09 9.52
C THR A 321 -20.51 7.66 8.44
N ARG A 322 -19.20 7.65 8.74
CA ARG A 322 -18.15 7.29 7.80
C ARG A 322 -16.88 6.82 8.50
N VAL A 323 -16.28 5.75 8.00
CA VAL A 323 -14.97 5.24 8.41
C VAL A 323 -14.05 5.12 7.19
N VAL A 324 -12.86 5.68 7.32
CA VAL A 324 -11.82 5.68 6.28
C VAL A 324 -10.58 5.00 6.85
N LEU A 325 -10.05 3.99 6.16
CA LEU A 325 -8.71 3.49 6.46
C LEU A 325 -7.69 4.15 5.53
N VAL A 326 -6.58 4.61 6.10
CA VAL A 326 -5.49 5.28 5.39
C VAL A 326 -4.29 4.35 5.25
N PHE A 327 -3.71 4.36 4.05
CA PHE A 327 -2.53 3.58 3.68
C PHE A 327 -1.47 4.49 3.05
N VAL A 328 -0.38 4.72 3.80
CA VAL A 328 0.79 5.41 3.29
C VAL A 328 1.68 4.43 2.51
N VAL A 329 1.62 4.49 1.19
CA VAL A 329 2.34 3.65 0.25
C VAL A 329 3.84 3.94 0.30
N GLN A 330 4.61 2.89 0.56
CA GLN A 330 6.08 2.89 0.61
C GLN A 330 6.64 1.49 0.33
N LYS A 331 7.96 1.40 0.20
CA LYS A 331 8.72 0.19 -0.14
C LYS A 331 8.29 -1.07 0.63
N GLU A 332 8.00 -0.95 1.92
CA GLU A 332 7.66 -2.09 2.79
C GLU A 332 6.24 -2.64 2.57
N ASN A 333 5.32 -1.86 2.01
CA ASN A 333 3.90 -2.19 2.02
C ASN A 333 3.20 -2.09 0.67
N PHE A 334 3.81 -1.53 -0.38
CA PHE A 334 3.09 -1.32 -1.65
C PHE A 334 2.50 -2.61 -2.25
N LEU A 335 3.11 -3.76 -1.96
CA LEU A 335 2.62 -5.09 -2.36
C LEU A 335 1.29 -5.49 -1.68
N GLN A 336 0.96 -4.89 -0.53
CA GLN A 336 -0.24 -5.15 0.26
C GLN A 336 -1.44 -4.27 -0.14
N ILE A 337 -1.31 -3.43 -1.17
CA ILE A 337 -2.41 -2.55 -1.64
C ILE A 337 -3.71 -3.35 -1.88
N PRO A 338 -3.71 -4.48 -2.62
CA PRO A 338 -4.94 -5.26 -2.83
C PRO A 338 -5.53 -5.82 -1.53
N ASP A 339 -4.69 -6.35 -0.65
CA ASP A 339 -5.12 -6.89 0.65
C ASP A 339 -5.70 -5.79 1.55
N PHE A 340 -5.18 -4.57 1.46
CA PHE A 340 -5.70 -3.45 2.22
C PHE A 340 -7.13 -3.09 1.80
N ILE A 341 -7.43 -3.16 0.50
CA ILE A 341 -8.80 -2.97 -0.02
C ILE A 341 -9.71 -4.08 0.51
N ARG A 342 -9.24 -5.34 0.51
CA ARG A 342 -9.98 -6.47 1.09
C ARG A 342 -10.24 -6.27 2.59
N LEU A 343 -9.27 -5.74 3.34
CA LEU A 343 -9.41 -5.43 4.76
C LEU A 343 -10.51 -4.38 5.00
N VAL A 344 -10.53 -3.30 4.22
CA VAL A 344 -11.57 -2.25 4.30
C VAL A 344 -12.95 -2.86 4.05
N LYS A 345 -13.08 -3.70 3.01
CA LYS A 345 -14.34 -4.38 2.68
C LYS A 345 -14.77 -5.37 3.75
N LYS A 346 -13.83 -6.13 4.33
CA LYS A 346 -14.10 -7.10 5.40
C LYS A 346 -14.81 -6.45 6.60
N PHE A 347 -14.39 -5.25 6.98
CA PHE A 347 -14.97 -4.50 8.09
C PHE A 347 -16.15 -3.60 7.68
N ASN A 348 -16.65 -3.70 6.44
CA ASN A 348 -17.71 -2.85 5.90
C ASN A 348 -17.44 -1.34 6.06
N PHE A 349 -16.18 -0.92 5.93
CA PHE A 349 -15.80 0.47 5.97
C PHE A 349 -15.98 1.16 4.61
N ASP A 350 -16.08 2.48 4.63
CA ASP A 350 -16.54 3.25 3.48
C ASP A 350 -15.43 3.54 2.47
N GLU A 351 -14.17 3.64 2.91
CA GLU A 351 -13.07 4.08 2.04
C GLU A 351 -11.69 3.51 2.39
N ALA A 352 -10.98 3.06 1.37
CA ALA A 352 -9.55 2.77 1.34
C ALA A 352 -8.81 3.97 0.73
N PHE A 353 -8.19 4.80 1.58
CA PHE A 353 -7.49 6.02 1.15
C PHE A 353 -5.98 5.80 1.02
N PHE A 354 -5.48 5.90 -0.21
CA PHE A 354 -4.06 5.76 -0.51
C PHE A 354 -3.33 7.09 -0.58
N GLN A 355 -2.16 7.16 0.07
CA GLN A 355 -1.25 8.30 -0.03
C GLN A 355 0.17 7.79 -0.27
N MET A 356 0.90 8.37 -1.22
CA MET A 356 2.35 8.18 -1.28
C MET A 356 3.02 8.76 -0.04
N ILE A 357 4.08 8.09 0.44
CA ILE A 357 4.94 8.62 1.49
C ILE A 357 5.42 10.04 1.15
N ALA A 358 5.63 10.87 2.18
CA ALA A 358 6.12 12.24 2.06
C ALA A 358 7.33 12.47 2.98
N PRO A 359 8.22 13.44 2.66
CA PRO A 359 9.46 13.68 3.39
C PRO A 359 9.20 14.48 4.69
N TRP A 360 8.54 13.87 5.67
CA TRP A 360 8.19 14.53 6.94
C TRP A 360 9.41 14.73 7.85
N SER A 361 9.82 13.68 8.57
CA SER A 361 10.94 13.71 9.53
C SER A 361 12.18 12.98 9.02
N GLN A 362 12.12 12.45 7.80
CA GLN A 362 13.18 11.62 7.22
C GLN A 362 14.20 12.47 6.47
N SER A 363 15.43 11.95 6.33
CA SER A 363 16.38 12.50 5.36
C SER A 363 15.86 12.27 3.94
N ILE A 364 16.32 13.09 2.99
CA ILE A 364 15.97 12.95 1.56
C ILE A 364 16.34 11.56 1.07
N GLU A 365 17.53 11.07 1.39
CA GLU A 365 18.00 9.72 1.03
C GLU A 365 17.06 8.61 1.53
N LYS A 366 16.62 8.67 2.79
CA LYS A 366 15.65 7.70 3.32
C LYS A 366 14.30 7.81 2.64
N TYR A 367 13.84 9.03 2.39
CA TYR A 367 12.59 9.25 1.67
C TYR A 367 12.65 8.66 0.24
N GLU A 368 13.78 8.82 -0.45
CA GLU A 368 14.03 8.25 -1.78
C GLU A 368 14.06 6.71 -1.78
N ASP A 369 14.72 6.08 -0.79
CA ASP A 369 14.68 4.61 -0.61
C ASP A 369 13.27 4.08 -0.33
N LYS A 370 12.43 4.86 0.37
CA LYS A 370 11.08 4.41 0.76
C LYS A 370 10.04 4.68 -0.31
N ASN A 371 10.23 5.68 -1.15
CA ASN A 371 9.22 6.11 -2.10
C ASN A 371 9.35 5.36 -3.44
N VAL A 372 8.58 4.27 -3.57
CA VAL A 372 8.47 3.48 -4.81
C VAL A 372 7.87 4.25 -6.00
N GLY A 373 7.33 5.44 -5.79
CA GLY A 373 6.86 6.33 -6.84
C GLY A 373 7.98 6.97 -7.66
N PHE A 374 9.22 6.98 -7.19
CA PHE A 374 10.34 7.48 -7.99
C PHE A 374 10.60 6.57 -9.19
N SER A 375 10.62 7.12 -10.39
CA SER A 375 10.80 6.35 -11.64
C SER A 375 12.11 5.55 -11.69
N LYS A 376 13.15 6.02 -10.97
CA LYS A 376 14.45 5.35 -10.84
C LYS A 376 14.52 4.37 -9.65
N HIS A 377 13.48 4.26 -8.84
CA HIS A 377 13.47 3.35 -7.70
C HIS A 377 13.51 1.89 -8.21
N PRO A 378 14.32 0.99 -7.63
CA PRO A 378 14.45 -0.39 -8.12
C PRO A 378 13.14 -1.18 -8.20
N LEU A 379 12.19 -0.88 -7.31
CA LEU A 379 10.86 -1.51 -7.24
C LEU A 379 9.74 -0.71 -7.94
N HIS A 380 10.08 0.33 -8.71
CA HIS A 380 9.06 1.18 -9.35
C HIS A 380 8.17 0.38 -10.31
N GLN A 381 8.77 -0.55 -11.07
CA GLN A 381 8.01 -1.39 -12.00
C GLN A 381 7.10 -2.38 -11.27
N ASP A 382 7.57 -2.98 -10.18
CA ASP A 382 6.75 -3.83 -9.30
C ASP A 382 5.57 -3.05 -8.74
N PHE A 383 5.79 -1.80 -8.34
CA PHE A 383 4.74 -0.90 -7.86
C PHE A 383 3.69 -0.63 -8.95
N LEU A 384 4.10 -0.24 -10.15
CA LEU A 384 3.16 -0.04 -11.28
C LEU A 384 2.38 -1.32 -11.60
N GLN A 385 3.00 -2.49 -11.45
CA GLN A 385 2.32 -3.76 -11.67
C GLN A 385 1.22 -4.01 -10.63
N VAL A 386 1.47 -3.75 -9.35
CA VAL A 386 0.43 -3.85 -8.29
C VAL A 386 -0.72 -2.89 -8.57
N LEU A 387 -0.44 -1.70 -9.10
CA LEU A 387 -1.46 -0.71 -9.42
C LEU A 387 -2.42 -1.13 -10.57
N ARG A 388 -2.15 -2.25 -11.25
CA ARG A 388 -3.07 -2.82 -12.25
C ARG A 388 -4.08 -3.79 -11.67
N ASP A 389 -4.02 -4.09 -10.37
CA ASP A 389 -4.97 -4.97 -9.73
C ASP A 389 -6.42 -4.44 -9.93
N PRO A 390 -7.36 -5.26 -10.42
CA PRO A 390 -8.74 -4.84 -10.64
C PRO A 390 -9.43 -4.29 -9.40
N LEU A 391 -9.00 -4.68 -8.19
CA LEU A 391 -9.56 -4.17 -6.93
C LEU A 391 -9.39 -2.66 -6.79
N LEU A 392 -8.42 -2.03 -7.46
CA LEU A 392 -8.27 -0.58 -7.45
C LEU A 392 -9.39 0.18 -8.19
N GLN A 393 -10.26 -0.52 -8.91
CA GLN A 393 -11.46 0.04 -9.53
C GLN A 393 -12.70 -0.06 -8.61
N ASP A 394 -12.58 -0.71 -7.44
CA ASP A 394 -13.69 -0.83 -6.49
C ASP A 394 -14.10 0.56 -5.96
N LYS A 395 -15.40 0.76 -5.75
CA LYS A 395 -15.99 2.03 -5.28
C LYS A 395 -15.46 2.49 -3.91
N VAL A 396 -14.94 1.58 -3.09
CA VAL A 396 -14.34 1.93 -1.79
C VAL A 396 -12.96 2.59 -1.96
N VAL A 397 -12.35 2.55 -3.15
CA VAL A 397 -10.97 3.01 -3.34
C VAL A 397 -10.93 4.52 -3.59
N PHE A 398 -10.15 5.21 -2.76
CA PHE A 398 -9.76 6.59 -2.99
C PHE A 398 -8.24 6.68 -3.20
N LEU A 399 -7.84 6.86 -4.45
CA LEU A 399 -6.43 6.77 -4.89
C LEU A 399 -5.54 7.91 -4.35
N GLY A 400 -6.09 9.03 -3.90
CA GLY A 400 -5.31 10.12 -3.31
C GLY A 400 -4.09 10.54 -4.11
N THR A 401 -2.92 10.64 -3.47
CA THR A 401 -1.65 10.99 -4.14
C THR A 401 -1.04 9.84 -4.93
N MET A 402 -1.63 8.64 -4.89
CA MET A 402 -1.26 7.48 -5.72
C MET A 402 -1.84 7.56 -7.14
N LYS A 403 -2.86 8.40 -7.38
CA LYS A 403 -3.59 8.51 -8.66
C LYS A 403 -2.69 8.70 -9.90
N PRO A 404 -1.67 9.58 -9.91
CA PRO A 404 -0.82 9.74 -11.09
C PRO A 404 -0.08 8.46 -11.48
N PHE A 405 0.33 7.67 -10.49
CA PHE A 405 1.01 6.39 -10.72
C PHE A 405 0.05 5.30 -11.18
N TYR A 406 -1.20 5.33 -10.71
CA TYR A 406 -2.26 4.45 -11.21
C TYR A 406 -2.54 4.74 -12.69
N ASP A 407 -2.66 6.01 -13.06
CA ASP A 407 -2.83 6.41 -14.45
C ASP A 407 -1.62 6.01 -15.30
N GLN A 408 -0.41 6.21 -14.78
CA GLN A 408 0.82 5.72 -15.40
C GLN A 408 0.80 4.19 -15.55
N ALA A 409 0.32 3.43 -14.58
CA ALA A 409 0.24 1.97 -14.66
C ALA A 409 -0.73 1.51 -15.76
N LEU A 410 -1.84 2.22 -15.96
CA LEU A 410 -2.81 1.94 -17.02
C LEU A 410 -2.34 2.40 -18.41
N GLN A 411 -1.53 3.46 -18.48
CA GLN A 411 -0.98 4.00 -19.73
C GLN A 411 0.30 3.29 -20.16
N SER A 412 1.14 2.88 -19.20
CA SER A 412 2.40 2.18 -19.46
C SER A 412 2.07 0.84 -20.13
N THR A 413 2.45 0.77 -21.39
CA THR A 413 2.44 -0.43 -22.21
C THR A 413 3.45 -1.42 -21.65
N PHE A 414 3.05 -2.22 -20.65
CA PHE A 414 3.46 -3.61 -20.66
C PHE A 414 2.65 -4.26 -21.77
N ASP A 415 3.15 -4.08 -22.98
CA ASP A 415 2.68 -4.59 -24.26
C ASP A 415 1.15 -4.85 -24.37
N LYS A 416 0.41 -3.83 -24.82
CA LYS A 416 -0.97 -3.94 -25.34
C LYS A 416 -1.05 -4.79 -26.63
N ASN A 417 -0.07 -5.66 -26.90
CA ASN A 417 -0.01 -6.54 -28.06
C ASN A 417 -0.82 -7.84 -27.89
N GLY A 418 -1.85 -7.86 -27.03
CA GLY A 418 -2.70 -9.03 -26.86
C GLY A 418 -2.00 -10.26 -26.26
N ILE A 419 -0.96 -10.05 -25.44
CA ILE A 419 -0.30 -11.13 -24.71
C ILE A 419 -1.06 -11.38 -23.41
N CYS A 420 -1.69 -12.55 -23.28
CA CYS A 420 -2.19 -13.02 -22.01
C CYS A 420 -1.07 -13.81 -21.32
N TYR A 421 -0.50 -13.27 -20.25
CA TYR A 421 0.33 -14.06 -19.33
C TYR A 421 -0.58 -14.89 -18.42
N LEU A 422 -0.10 -16.04 -17.95
CA LEU A 422 -0.86 -16.91 -17.07
C LEU A 422 -1.01 -16.28 -15.68
N ARG A 423 -2.24 -16.26 -15.17
CA ARG A 423 -2.62 -15.72 -13.87
C ARG A 423 -3.64 -16.59 -13.16
N THR A 424 -3.64 -16.51 -11.84
CA THR A 424 -4.68 -17.11 -10.99
C THR A 424 -5.69 -16.07 -10.49
N GLU A 425 -6.90 -16.52 -10.15
CA GLU A 425 -7.93 -15.70 -9.52
C GLU A 425 -7.40 -15.14 -8.19
N SER A 426 -7.76 -13.89 -7.90
CA SER A 426 -7.19 -13.15 -6.78
C SER A 426 -7.58 -13.71 -5.40
N ASP A 427 -8.66 -14.48 -5.32
CA ASP A 427 -9.22 -15.13 -4.13
C ASP A 427 -9.01 -16.66 -4.12
N ASN A 428 -8.53 -17.24 -5.23
CA ASN A 428 -8.28 -18.67 -5.34
C ASN A 428 -6.96 -18.94 -6.08
N PRO A 429 -5.84 -19.14 -5.35
CA PRO A 429 -4.52 -19.34 -5.95
C PRO A 429 -4.42 -20.64 -6.77
N LYS A 430 -5.42 -21.52 -6.75
CA LYS A 430 -5.44 -22.76 -7.54
C LYS A 430 -6.19 -22.63 -8.87
N GLN A 431 -6.98 -21.58 -9.04
CA GLN A 431 -7.83 -21.40 -10.20
C GLN A 431 -7.24 -20.35 -11.12
N LEU A 432 -7.07 -20.67 -12.41
CA LEU A 432 -6.67 -19.68 -13.41
C LEU A 432 -7.75 -18.62 -13.58
N ASP A 433 -7.36 -17.37 -13.83
CA ASP A 433 -8.32 -16.31 -14.16
C ASP A 433 -9.02 -16.56 -15.50
N THR A 434 -10.14 -15.87 -15.75
CA THR A 434 -10.92 -16.06 -16.98
C THR A 434 -10.09 -15.90 -18.26
N PRO A 435 -9.25 -14.86 -18.43
CA PRO A 435 -8.33 -14.75 -19.57
C PRO A 435 -7.36 -15.94 -19.71
N SER A 436 -6.77 -16.39 -18.60
CA SER A 436 -5.83 -17.51 -18.60
C SER A 436 -6.50 -18.85 -18.93
N GLN A 437 -7.76 -19.03 -18.52
CA GLN A 437 -8.56 -20.19 -18.93
C GLN A 437 -8.83 -20.18 -20.44
N GLN A 438 -9.14 -19.02 -21.03
CA GLN A 438 -9.30 -18.87 -22.48
C GLN A 438 -7.97 -19.12 -23.23
N LEU A 439 -6.85 -18.67 -22.65
CA LEU A 439 -5.53 -18.98 -23.17
C LEU A 439 -5.26 -20.49 -23.18
N GLN A 440 -5.60 -21.23 -22.12
CA GLN A 440 -5.48 -22.70 -22.11
C GLN A 440 -6.25 -23.36 -23.26
N GLN A 441 -7.45 -22.87 -23.57
CA GLN A 441 -8.23 -23.38 -24.70
C GLN A 441 -7.58 -23.03 -26.05
N THR A 442 -6.99 -21.84 -26.15
CA THR A 442 -6.29 -21.38 -27.36
C THR A 442 -5.03 -22.18 -27.62
N LEU A 443 -4.22 -22.43 -26.60
CA LEU A 443 -3.01 -23.25 -26.65
C LEU A 443 -3.28 -24.67 -27.16
N ARG A 444 -4.49 -25.20 -26.91
CA ARG A 444 -4.93 -26.50 -27.44
C ARG A 444 -5.30 -26.47 -28.92
N LYS A 445 -5.79 -25.33 -29.43
CA LYS A 445 -6.43 -25.22 -30.75
C LYS A 445 -5.55 -24.53 -31.81
N LYS A 446 -4.68 -23.60 -31.42
CA LYS A 446 -3.87 -22.79 -32.34
C LYS A 446 -2.41 -22.80 -31.88
N ARG A 447 -1.52 -23.30 -32.73
CA ARG A 447 -0.07 -23.21 -32.55
C ARG A 447 0.45 -22.06 -33.39
N THR A 448 0.88 -21.00 -32.74
CA THR A 448 1.65 -19.93 -33.38
C THR A 448 3.08 -19.99 -32.86
N GLU A 449 4.02 -19.36 -33.56
CA GLU A 449 5.41 -19.24 -33.09
C GLU A 449 5.47 -18.64 -31.67
N ARG A 450 4.60 -17.68 -31.35
CA ARG A 450 4.57 -17.05 -30.02
C ARG A 450 3.88 -17.89 -28.94
N LEU A 451 2.79 -18.60 -29.29
CA LEU A 451 1.95 -19.37 -28.36
C LEU A 451 2.16 -20.88 -28.52
N MET A 452 3.43 -21.30 -28.60
CA MET A 452 3.77 -22.72 -28.65
C MET A 452 3.54 -23.35 -27.26
N PRO A 453 2.57 -24.26 -27.09
CA PRO A 453 2.31 -24.88 -25.79
C PRO A 453 3.47 -25.78 -25.39
N SER A 454 3.69 -25.87 -24.08
CA SER A 454 4.55 -26.87 -23.50
C SER A 454 4.13 -28.29 -23.87
N SER A 455 5.08 -29.23 -23.91
CA SER A 455 4.83 -30.61 -24.34
C SER A 455 3.82 -31.34 -23.45
N HIS A 456 3.81 -31.00 -22.15
CA HIS A 456 2.91 -31.57 -21.14
C HIS A 456 2.28 -30.45 -20.31
N GLN A 457 1.30 -30.85 -19.51
CA GLN A 457 0.71 -30.01 -18.49
C GLN A 457 1.51 -30.11 -17.19
N TYR A 458 1.72 -28.98 -16.52
CA TYR A 458 2.54 -28.88 -15.32
C TYR A 458 1.82 -28.14 -14.20
N ASP A 459 2.33 -28.32 -12.98
CA ASP A 459 1.94 -27.55 -11.80
C ASP A 459 2.96 -26.43 -11.62
N LEU A 460 2.58 -25.18 -11.90
CA LEU A 460 3.52 -24.07 -12.08
C LEU A 460 3.24 -22.90 -11.14
N THR A 461 4.30 -22.33 -10.54
CA THR A 461 4.26 -20.98 -9.96
C THR A 461 5.00 -20.04 -10.91
N ILE A 462 4.42 -18.89 -11.25
CA ILE A 462 5.03 -17.91 -12.16
C ILE A 462 5.02 -16.54 -11.50
N SER A 463 6.15 -15.83 -11.62
CA SER A 463 6.26 -14.41 -11.29
C SER A 463 6.77 -13.66 -12.51
N GLU A 464 5.98 -12.69 -12.96
CA GLU A 464 6.35 -11.73 -14.00
C GLU A 464 7.39 -10.73 -13.47
N ALA A 465 7.18 -10.25 -12.24
CA ALA A 465 8.05 -9.29 -11.58
C ALA A 465 9.49 -9.80 -11.44
N LYS A 466 9.65 -11.07 -11.04
CA LYS A 466 10.95 -11.72 -10.90
C LYS A 466 11.37 -12.57 -12.10
N LYS A 467 10.54 -12.62 -13.15
CA LYS A 467 10.73 -13.43 -14.36
C LYS A 467 11.19 -14.86 -14.07
N PHE A 468 10.40 -15.61 -13.30
CA PHE A 468 10.67 -17.04 -13.07
C PHE A 468 9.45 -17.94 -13.29
N ILE A 469 9.73 -19.21 -13.60
CA ILE A 469 8.77 -20.31 -13.51
C ILE A 469 9.34 -21.37 -12.57
N TRP A 470 8.53 -21.79 -11.60
CA TRP A 470 8.84 -22.90 -10.73
C TRP A 470 7.92 -24.08 -11.04
N PHE A 471 8.53 -25.20 -11.43
CA PHE A 471 7.84 -26.48 -11.62
C PHE A 471 7.68 -27.19 -10.28
N ARG A 472 6.45 -27.26 -9.79
CA ARG A 472 6.14 -27.83 -8.48
C ARG A 472 6.06 -29.35 -8.54
N VAL A 473 7.11 -30.00 -8.08
CA VAL A 473 7.11 -31.42 -7.76
C VAL A 473 6.56 -31.61 -6.34
N PRO A 474 5.67 -32.58 -6.05
CA PRO A 474 5.29 -32.89 -4.68
C PRO A 474 6.41 -33.61 -3.91
N LYS A 475 6.41 -33.47 -2.58
CA LYS A 475 7.31 -34.17 -1.63
C LYS A 475 8.77 -33.72 -1.61
N VAL A 476 9.02 -32.49 -2.05
CA VAL A 476 10.33 -31.82 -2.09
C VAL A 476 10.31 -30.48 -1.32
N ALA A 477 9.64 -30.43 -0.17
CA ALA A 477 9.37 -29.18 0.58
C ALA A 477 8.56 -28.11 -0.17
N SER A 478 7.75 -28.49 -1.15
CA SER A 478 7.01 -27.56 -2.02
C SER A 478 6.07 -26.62 -1.27
N ARG A 479 5.45 -27.03 -0.16
CA ARG A 479 4.66 -26.09 0.67
C ARG A 479 5.54 -25.02 1.32
N THR A 480 6.65 -25.43 1.92
CA THR A 480 7.59 -24.52 2.59
C THR A 480 8.18 -23.50 1.62
N ILE A 481 8.59 -23.96 0.43
CA ILE A 481 9.10 -23.07 -0.63
C ILE A 481 8.00 -22.10 -1.07
N TYR A 482 6.78 -22.60 -1.33
CA TYR A 482 5.67 -21.76 -1.74
C TYR A 482 5.35 -20.68 -0.69
N ASP A 483 5.28 -21.05 0.59
CA ASP A 483 5.01 -20.10 1.68
C ASP A 483 6.10 -19.03 1.78
N HIS A 484 7.37 -19.40 1.61
CA HIS A 484 8.49 -18.45 1.61
C HIS A 484 8.45 -17.51 0.39
N LEU A 485 8.27 -18.06 -0.82
CA LEU A 485 8.15 -17.24 -2.03
C LEU A 485 6.96 -16.29 -1.93
N ARG A 486 5.83 -16.78 -1.42
CA ARG A 486 4.65 -15.93 -1.16
C ARG A 486 4.98 -14.85 -0.14
N GLU A 487 5.62 -15.15 0.98
CA GLU A 487 5.99 -14.12 1.99
C GLU A 487 6.91 -13.03 1.44
N HIS A 488 7.84 -13.39 0.54
CA HIS A 488 8.95 -12.50 0.15
C HIS A 488 8.90 -11.94 -1.28
N LEU A 489 8.08 -12.51 -2.18
CA LEU A 489 8.00 -12.15 -3.59
C LEU A 489 6.58 -11.79 -4.07
N MET A 490 5.61 -11.57 -3.17
CA MET A 490 4.28 -11.13 -3.62
C MET A 490 4.36 -9.84 -4.46
N PRO A 491 3.47 -9.67 -5.47
CA PRO A 491 2.54 -10.67 -5.95
C PRO A 491 3.21 -11.73 -6.83
N LEU A 492 2.73 -12.98 -6.72
CA LEU A 492 2.97 -14.04 -7.68
C LEU A 492 1.79 -14.02 -8.67
N ASP A 493 2.05 -13.93 -9.97
CA ASP A 493 0.99 -13.80 -10.99
C ASP A 493 0.17 -15.09 -11.14
N CYS A 494 0.86 -16.23 -11.18
CA CYS A 494 0.28 -17.56 -11.30
C CYS A 494 0.71 -18.37 -10.07
N GLU A 495 -0.15 -18.47 -9.06
CA GLU A 495 0.28 -18.93 -7.74
C GLU A 495 0.43 -20.44 -7.64
N HIS A 496 -0.68 -21.16 -7.73
CA HIS A 496 -0.79 -22.58 -7.44
C HIS A 496 -1.75 -23.40 -8.35
N PRO A 497 -1.90 -23.11 -9.67
CA PRO A 497 -2.77 -23.93 -10.53
C PRO A 497 -2.08 -25.24 -10.91
N SER A 498 -2.87 -26.31 -11.00
CA SER A 498 -2.37 -27.64 -11.38
C SER A 498 -2.78 -27.99 -12.81
N ARG A 499 -1.93 -28.78 -13.48
CA ARG A 499 -2.16 -29.34 -14.83
C ARG A 499 -2.47 -28.28 -15.90
N ILE A 500 -1.60 -27.29 -16.04
CA ILE A 500 -1.73 -26.24 -17.06
C ILE A 500 -0.61 -26.31 -18.10
N TYR A 501 -0.91 -25.89 -19.34
CA TYR A 501 0.11 -25.64 -20.36
C TYR A 501 0.69 -24.25 -20.17
N TYR A 502 1.99 -24.06 -20.46
CA TYR A 502 2.56 -22.71 -20.60
C TYR A 502 3.11 -22.49 -22.02
N PRO A 503 2.99 -21.28 -22.58
CA PRO A 503 3.57 -20.93 -23.87
C PRO A 503 5.10 -20.80 -23.79
N VAL A 504 5.84 -21.81 -24.24
CA VAL A 504 7.30 -21.92 -24.04
C VAL A 504 8.04 -20.68 -24.55
N ASN A 505 7.68 -20.18 -25.74
CA ASN A 505 8.35 -19.03 -26.37
C ASN A 505 8.03 -17.70 -25.70
N LEU A 506 6.87 -17.58 -25.04
CA LEU A 506 6.53 -16.38 -24.26
C LEU A 506 7.41 -16.26 -23.01
N TYR A 507 7.76 -17.40 -22.42
CA TYR A 507 8.52 -17.49 -21.18
C TYR A 507 9.99 -17.82 -21.40
N LYS A 508 10.50 -17.60 -22.62
CA LYS A 508 11.87 -17.98 -23.02
C LYS A 508 12.91 -17.41 -22.04
N ASP A 509 12.78 -16.13 -21.71
CA ASP A 509 13.76 -15.38 -20.90
C ASP A 509 13.54 -15.49 -19.38
N TYR A 510 12.67 -16.40 -18.93
CA TYR A 510 12.38 -16.61 -17.50
C TYR A 510 13.37 -17.59 -16.92
N PHE A 511 13.79 -17.39 -15.67
CA PHE A 511 14.52 -18.39 -14.92
C PHE A 511 13.59 -19.54 -14.52
N LYS A 512 13.89 -20.77 -14.95
CA LYS A 512 13.03 -21.94 -14.80
C LYS A 512 13.70 -22.93 -13.87
N PHE A 513 13.07 -23.23 -12.73
CA PHE A 513 13.66 -24.14 -11.76
C PHE A 513 12.68 -25.16 -11.20
N ALA A 514 13.22 -26.23 -10.63
CA ALA A 514 12.47 -27.29 -9.97
C ALA A 514 13.29 -27.87 -8.80
N PHE A 515 12.63 -28.60 -7.91
CA PHE A 515 13.29 -29.42 -6.90
C PHE A 515 12.89 -30.88 -7.09
N VAL A 516 13.85 -31.78 -6.92
CA VAL A 516 13.66 -33.24 -7.00
C VAL A 516 14.11 -33.91 -5.70
N ARG A 517 13.68 -35.15 -5.48
CA ARG A 517 14.07 -35.97 -4.33
C ARG A 517 14.37 -37.39 -4.78
N ASN A 518 15.24 -38.06 -4.03
CA ASN A 518 15.55 -39.47 -4.18
C ASN A 518 14.23 -40.28 -4.34
N PRO A 519 14.04 -41.04 -5.45
CA PRO A 519 12.78 -41.71 -5.73
C PRO A 519 12.32 -42.69 -4.65
N TRP A 520 13.26 -43.37 -3.98
CA TRP A 520 12.94 -44.29 -2.89
C TRP A 520 12.43 -43.54 -1.66
N ASP A 521 13.13 -42.49 -1.23
CA ASP A 521 12.70 -41.67 -0.10
C ASP A 521 11.40 -40.89 -0.41
N ARG A 522 11.25 -40.40 -1.66
CA ARG A 522 10.04 -39.75 -2.13
C ARG A 522 8.82 -40.67 -2.05
N LEU A 523 8.96 -41.93 -2.43
CA LEU A 523 7.87 -42.91 -2.36
C LEU A 523 7.47 -43.21 -0.91
N VAL A 524 8.44 -43.40 -0.01
CA VAL A 524 8.18 -43.57 1.43
C VAL A 524 7.50 -42.33 2.00
N SER A 525 7.96 -41.12 1.64
CA SER A 525 7.35 -39.86 2.08
C SER A 525 5.93 -39.65 1.55
N CYS A 526 5.65 -40.15 0.34
CA CYS A 526 4.30 -40.22 -0.20
C CYS A 526 3.44 -41.17 0.63
N TRP A 527 3.88 -42.42 0.79
CA TRP A 527 3.15 -43.45 1.53
C TRP A 527 2.82 -43.01 2.97
N TYR A 528 3.81 -42.51 3.71
CA TYR A 528 3.60 -42.09 5.09
C TYR A 528 2.54 -40.98 5.19
N ASN A 529 2.68 -39.92 4.40
CA ASN A 529 1.78 -38.78 4.51
C ASN A 529 0.42 -38.95 3.79
N LYS A 530 0.32 -39.81 2.78
CA LYS A 530 -0.87 -39.95 1.92
C LYS A 530 -1.59 -41.28 2.04
N VAL A 531 -1.06 -42.17 2.88
CA VAL A 531 -1.68 -43.46 3.20
C VAL A 531 -1.69 -43.69 4.72
N ILE A 532 -0.59 -43.45 5.44
CA ILE A 532 -0.57 -43.67 6.90
C ILE A 532 -1.29 -42.54 7.63
N ASP A 533 -0.88 -41.29 7.39
CA ASP A 533 -1.46 -40.11 8.06
C ASP A 533 -2.88 -39.76 7.55
N GLU A 534 -3.21 -40.16 6.32
CA GLU A 534 -4.43 -39.76 5.60
C GLU A 534 -4.78 -40.83 4.55
N ASN A 535 -6.05 -41.21 4.38
CA ASN A 535 -6.49 -41.98 3.20
C ASN A 535 -6.69 -41.07 1.98
N ALA A 536 -5.64 -40.39 1.54
CA ALA A 536 -5.73 -39.32 0.54
C ALA A 536 -6.13 -39.84 -0.85
N PHE A 537 -5.85 -41.10 -1.14
CA PHE A 537 -6.19 -41.77 -2.40
C PHE A 537 -7.57 -42.45 -2.37
N LYS A 538 -8.29 -42.36 -1.24
CA LYS A 538 -9.67 -42.86 -1.08
C LYS A 538 -9.82 -44.36 -1.36
N PHE A 539 -8.87 -45.16 -0.87
CA PHE A 539 -9.01 -46.62 -0.88
C PHE A 539 -10.23 -47.04 -0.05
N ASN A 540 -10.92 -48.12 -0.45
CA ASN A 540 -11.97 -48.69 0.41
C ASN A 540 -11.35 -49.29 1.70
N GLU A 541 -12.16 -49.61 2.72
CA GLU A 541 -11.64 -50.04 4.03
C GLU A 541 -10.66 -51.23 3.94
N ILE A 542 -11.01 -52.25 3.15
CA ILE A 542 -10.20 -53.48 3.00
C ILE A 542 -8.89 -53.17 2.26
N GLU A 543 -8.96 -52.36 1.20
CA GLU A 543 -7.77 -51.93 0.46
C GLU A 543 -6.88 -51.04 1.32
N TYR A 544 -7.47 -50.10 2.06
CA TYR A 544 -6.76 -49.15 2.88
C TYR A 544 -5.95 -49.85 3.97
N GLU A 545 -6.52 -50.84 4.66
CA GLU A 545 -5.83 -51.66 5.65
C GLU A 545 -4.59 -52.35 5.06
N LYS A 546 -4.70 -52.90 3.83
CA LYS A 546 -3.54 -53.47 3.13
C LYS A 546 -2.51 -52.40 2.74
N MET A 547 -2.97 -51.23 2.26
CA MET A 547 -2.10 -50.13 1.87
C MET A 547 -1.31 -49.52 3.04
N GLN A 548 -1.73 -49.76 4.30
CA GLN A 548 -0.92 -49.48 5.49
C GLN A 548 0.38 -50.28 5.55
N GLN A 549 0.57 -51.28 4.69
CA GLN A 549 1.83 -52.00 4.54
C GLN A 549 2.57 -51.51 3.29
N PHE A 550 3.83 -51.10 3.46
CA PHE A 550 4.59 -50.43 2.39
C PHE A 550 4.74 -51.30 1.13
N GLU A 551 4.94 -52.61 1.29
CA GLU A 551 5.03 -53.55 0.17
C GLU A 551 3.77 -53.55 -0.72
N TYR A 552 2.59 -53.56 -0.12
CA TYR A 552 1.32 -53.52 -0.86
C TYR A 552 1.17 -52.19 -1.60
N PHE A 553 1.58 -51.08 -0.98
CA PHE A 553 1.59 -49.79 -1.64
C PHE A 553 2.57 -49.72 -2.82
N VAL A 554 3.78 -50.28 -2.68
CA VAL A 554 4.74 -50.39 -3.79
C VAL A 554 4.17 -51.22 -4.94
N ASN A 555 3.49 -52.34 -4.62
CA ASN A 555 2.84 -53.19 -5.63
C ASN A 555 1.69 -52.46 -6.34
N TYR A 556 0.90 -51.69 -5.59
CA TYR A 556 -0.11 -50.81 -6.16
C TYR A 556 0.51 -49.80 -7.13
N VAL A 557 1.56 -49.08 -6.72
CA VAL A 557 2.24 -48.12 -7.60
C VAL A 557 2.86 -48.81 -8.83
N ALA A 558 3.41 -50.00 -8.68
CA ALA A 558 3.95 -50.81 -9.79
C ALA A 558 2.88 -51.20 -10.82
N SER A 559 1.62 -51.29 -10.41
CA SER A 559 0.50 -51.61 -11.31
C SER A 559 0.01 -50.42 -12.13
N LEU A 560 0.44 -49.20 -11.79
CA LEU A 560 0.00 -47.97 -12.43
C LEU A 560 0.87 -47.61 -13.64
N ASN A 561 0.29 -46.86 -14.57
CA ASN A 561 1.08 -46.14 -15.56
C ASN A 561 1.79 -44.96 -14.88
N ILE A 562 3.05 -45.18 -14.46
CA ILE A 562 3.84 -44.23 -13.68
C ILE A 562 4.12 -42.90 -14.40
N GLU A 563 3.98 -42.87 -15.73
CA GLU A 563 4.12 -41.64 -16.50
C GLU A 563 2.87 -40.76 -16.46
N ASN A 564 1.69 -41.35 -16.18
CA ASN A 564 0.40 -40.68 -16.18
C ASN A 564 -0.50 -41.11 -15.00
N CYS A 565 0.02 -40.96 -13.78
CA CYS A 565 -0.70 -41.25 -12.54
C CYS A 565 -0.72 -40.02 -11.61
N ASP A 566 -1.11 -40.19 -10.34
CA ASP A 566 -1.10 -39.10 -9.37
C ASP A 566 0.32 -38.47 -9.22
N PRO A 567 0.44 -37.13 -9.22
CA PRO A 567 1.75 -36.46 -9.19
C PRO A 567 2.59 -36.78 -7.95
N HIS A 568 2.01 -37.29 -6.85
CA HIS A 568 2.78 -37.64 -5.65
C HIS A 568 3.72 -38.83 -5.84
N PHE A 569 3.41 -39.73 -6.77
CA PHE A 569 4.25 -40.88 -7.12
C PHE A 569 4.52 -40.99 -8.64
N ARG A 570 4.02 -40.07 -9.46
CA ARG A 570 4.45 -39.95 -10.87
C ARG A 570 5.95 -39.67 -10.97
N LEU A 571 6.57 -40.08 -12.08
CA LEU A 571 7.93 -39.67 -12.43
C LEU A 571 8.10 -38.14 -12.32
N GLN A 572 9.13 -37.71 -11.61
CA GLN A 572 9.53 -36.31 -11.43
C GLN A 572 9.94 -35.69 -12.77
N SER A 573 10.60 -36.45 -13.63
CA SER A 573 10.92 -36.05 -15.01
C SER A 573 9.68 -35.76 -15.87
N ARG A 574 8.49 -36.24 -15.47
CA ARG A 574 7.20 -35.92 -16.12
C ARG A 574 6.48 -34.71 -15.50
N LEU A 575 6.98 -34.19 -14.38
CA LEU A 575 6.44 -33.01 -13.69
C LEU A 575 7.24 -31.74 -13.98
N ILE A 576 8.37 -31.88 -14.68
CA ILE A 576 9.31 -30.80 -15.00
C ILE A 576 9.48 -30.76 -16.52
N ASP A 577 9.48 -29.55 -17.10
CA ASP A 577 9.91 -29.40 -18.49
C ASP A 577 11.44 -29.42 -18.60
N LEU A 578 12.00 -30.64 -18.62
CA LEU A 578 13.45 -30.83 -18.68
C LEU A 578 14.11 -30.21 -19.92
N SER A 579 13.35 -29.94 -20.98
CA SER A 579 13.89 -29.32 -22.20
C SER A 579 14.17 -27.83 -22.06
N SER A 580 13.51 -27.18 -21.09
CA SER A 580 13.56 -25.73 -20.88
C SER A 580 14.08 -25.34 -19.50
N ILE A 581 14.36 -26.30 -18.61
CA ILE A 581 14.74 -26.04 -17.23
C ILE A 581 16.15 -25.43 -17.13
N ASP A 582 16.32 -24.41 -16.30
CA ASP A 582 17.60 -23.75 -16.07
C ASP A 582 18.32 -24.31 -14.82
N TYR A 583 17.56 -24.78 -13.83
CA TYR A 583 18.12 -25.29 -12.58
C TYR A 583 17.26 -26.38 -11.93
N ILE A 584 17.91 -27.44 -11.46
CA ILE A 584 17.30 -28.53 -10.68
C ILE A 584 18.02 -28.59 -9.34
N GLY A 585 17.29 -28.26 -8.27
CA GLY A 585 17.75 -28.47 -6.90
C GLY A 585 17.38 -29.86 -6.38
N HIS A 586 18.14 -30.36 -5.43
CA HIS A 586 17.95 -31.64 -4.77
C HIS A 586 17.45 -31.40 -3.34
N PHE A 587 16.37 -32.08 -2.96
CA PHE A 587 15.81 -32.01 -1.61
C PHE A 587 16.83 -32.42 -0.54
N GLU A 588 17.76 -33.31 -0.89
CA GLU A 588 18.85 -33.74 -0.04
C GLU A 588 19.80 -32.58 0.35
N ASN A 589 19.90 -31.56 -0.51
CA ASN A 589 20.73 -30.36 -0.34
C ASN A 589 19.88 -29.08 -0.30
N ILE A 590 18.65 -29.18 0.21
CA ILE A 590 17.62 -28.16 0.02
C ILE A 590 18.05 -26.76 0.46
N GLU A 591 18.80 -26.63 1.56
CA GLU A 591 19.25 -25.34 2.06
C GLU A 591 20.25 -24.67 1.10
N GLN A 592 21.22 -25.42 0.55
CA GLN A 592 22.20 -24.89 -0.39
C GLN A 592 21.53 -24.54 -1.73
N ASP A 593 20.75 -25.47 -2.26
CA ASP A 593 20.13 -25.33 -3.58
C ASP A 593 19.06 -24.23 -3.58
N TYR A 594 18.29 -24.11 -2.50
CA TYR A 594 17.33 -23.02 -2.37
C TYR A 594 18.00 -21.66 -2.15
N SER A 595 19.14 -21.61 -1.48
CA SER A 595 19.92 -20.37 -1.38
C SER A 595 20.38 -19.87 -2.75
N LEU A 596 20.76 -20.77 -3.67
CA LEU A 596 21.09 -20.41 -5.05
C LEU A 596 19.88 -19.85 -5.82
N VAL A 597 18.71 -20.47 -5.65
CA VAL A 597 17.44 -19.96 -6.21
C VAL A 597 17.16 -18.56 -5.66
N CYS A 598 17.22 -18.36 -4.34
CA CYS A 598 17.02 -17.05 -3.72
C CYS A 598 17.98 -15.99 -4.29
N GLN A 599 19.26 -16.32 -4.47
CA GLN A 599 20.23 -15.42 -5.09
C GLN A 599 19.82 -15.05 -6.53
N LYS A 600 19.39 -16.02 -7.34
CA LYS A 600 18.91 -15.78 -8.71
C LYS A 600 17.65 -14.92 -8.75
N LEU A 601 16.77 -15.06 -7.75
CA LEU A 601 15.54 -14.28 -7.63
C LEU A 601 15.75 -12.91 -6.96
N GLY A 602 16.98 -12.58 -6.52
CA GLY A 602 17.29 -11.33 -5.82
C GLY A 602 16.69 -11.24 -4.41
N LEU A 603 16.50 -12.38 -3.74
CA LEU A 603 16.02 -12.47 -2.37
C LEU A 603 17.17 -12.31 -1.37
N SER A 604 17.03 -11.40 -0.41
CA SER A 604 18.00 -11.17 0.66
C SER A 604 17.91 -12.21 1.78
N GLN A 605 16.75 -12.85 1.94
CA GLN A 605 16.53 -13.92 2.92
C GLN A 605 16.51 -15.27 2.19
N ASN A 606 17.42 -16.16 2.59
CA ASN A 606 17.68 -17.43 1.90
C ASN A 606 17.45 -18.67 2.79
N THR A 607 16.92 -18.51 4.00
CA THR A 607 16.73 -19.60 4.95
C THR A 607 15.28 -20.08 4.96
N LEU A 608 15.05 -21.38 4.75
CA LEU A 608 13.73 -21.98 4.90
C LEU A 608 13.43 -22.19 6.39
N THR A 609 12.27 -21.72 6.86
CA THR A 609 11.80 -22.09 8.20
C THR A 609 11.09 -23.43 8.12
N HIS A 610 11.65 -24.46 8.76
CA HIS A 610 11.03 -25.79 8.84
C HIS A 610 9.74 -25.73 9.71
N ARG A 611 8.60 -25.41 9.10
CA ARG A 611 7.31 -25.28 9.83
C ARG A 611 6.60 -26.62 10.09
N ASN A 612 7.07 -27.73 9.52
CA ASN A 612 6.51 -29.07 9.75
C ASN A 612 7.60 -30.15 9.65
N PRO A 613 8.19 -30.62 10.77
CA PRO A 613 9.04 -31.81 10.73
C PRO A 613 8.22 -33.04 10.33
N SER A 614 8.81 -33.96 9.58
CA SER A 614 8.10 -35.16 9.15
C SER A 614 7.75 -36.04 10.36
N SER A 615 6.57 -36.64 10.37
CA SER A 615 6.12 -37.66 11.34
C SER A 615 6.91 -38.98 11.25
N LYS A 616 7.76 -39.14 10.23
CA LYS A 616 8.60 -40.31 9.98
C LYS A 616 9.61 -40.50 11.11
N THR A 617 9.58 -41.67 11.75
CA THR A 617 10.49 -42.02 12.87
C THR A 617 11.72 -42.82 12.46
N LYS A 618 11.75 -43.33 11.21
CA LYS A 618 12.84 -44.17 10.67
C LYS A 618 13.36 -43.61 9.36
N ASP A 619 14.60 -43.92 9.00
CA ASP A 619 15.13 -43.59 7.68
C ASP A 619 14.42 -44.40 6.56
N TYR A 620 14.38 -43.90 5.32
CA TYR A 620 13.64 -44.56 4.23
C TYR A 620 14.21 -45.93 3.90
N GLN A 621 15.53 -46.11 4.03
CA GLN A 621 16.21 -47.36 3.74
C GLN A 621 15.67 -48.52 4.59
N ALA A 622 15.21 -48.24 5.82
CA ALA A 622 14.64 -49.23 6.73
C ALA A 622 13.30 -49.83 6.26
N PHE A 623 12.64 -49.22 5.27
CA PHE A 623 11.39 -49.72 4.69
C PHE A 623 11.61 -50.65 3.50
N TYR A 624 12.85 -50.80 3.03
CA TYR A 624 13.17 -51.55 1.83
C TYR A 624 13.85 -52.89 2.11
N THR A 625 13.21 -53.96 1.68
CA THR A 625 13.91 -55.22 1.40
C THR A 625 14.67 -55.12 0.08
N LYS A 626 15.63 -56.02 -0.17
CA LYS A 626 16.33 -56.09 -1.47
C LYS A 626 15.37 -56.19 -2.66
N ALA A 627 14.29 -56.97 -2.52
CA ALA A 627 13.27 -57.13 -3.55
C ALA A 627 12.45 -55.84 -3.79
N LEU A 628 12.05 -55.13 -2.72
CA LEU A 628 11.33 -53.86 -2.85
C LEU A 628 12.21 -52.76 -3.43
N ARG A 629 13.49 -52.72 -3.04
CA ARG A 629 14.46 -51.76 -3.59
C ARG A 629 14.58 -51.91 -5.10
N GLU A 630 14.75 -53.15 -5.57
CA GLU A 630 14.83 -53.45 -7.01
C GLU A 630 13.52 -53.12 -7.72
N LYS A 631 12.37 -53.45 -7.12
CA LYS A 631 11.07 -53.11 -7.71
C LYS A 631 10.91 -51.61 -7.89
N VAL A 632 11.24 -50.80 -6.88
CA VAL A 632 11.19 -49.33 -6.99
C VAL A 632 12.25 -48.79 -7.95
N TYR A 633 13.42 -49.41 -8.02
CA TYR A 633 14.42 -49.10 -9.05
C TYR A 633 13.82 -49.25 -10.46
N GLN A 634 13.11 -50.35 -10.74
CA GLN A 634 12.47 -50.57 -12.04
C GLN A 634 11.33 -49.57 -12.32
N ILE A 635 10.48 -49.26 -11.32
CA ILE A 635 9.39 -48.28 -11.46
C ILE A 635 9.93 -46.90 -11.85
N TYR A 636 11.02 -46.46 -11.20
CA TYR A 636 11.56 -45.11 -11.36
C TYR A 636 12.87 -45.06 -12.13
N LEU A 637 13.22 -46.11 -12.90
CA LEU A 637 14.49 -46.25 -13.61
C LEU A 637 14.87 -44.98 -14.38
N LYS A 638 13.90 -44.39 -15.06
CA LYS A 638 14.06 -43.17 -15.85
C LYS A 638 14.45 -41.96 -15.00
N ASP A 639 13.76 -41.73 -13.87
CA ASP A 639 14.10 -40.63 -12.95
C ASP A 639 15.48 -40.88 -12.31
N ILE A 640 15.77 -42.12 -11.93
CA ILE A 640 17.04 -42.49 -11.31
C ILE A 640 18.21 -42.18 -12.26
N GLN A 641 18.08 -42.54 -13.53
CA GLN A 641 19.10 -42.27 -14.55
C GLN A 641 19.20 -40.79 -14.90
N ILE A 642 18.08 -40.11 -15.13
CA ILE A 642 18.07 -38.69 -15.57
C ILE A 642 18.53 -37.76 -14.44
N LEU A 643 18.13 -38.04 -13.20
CA LEU A 643 18.38 -37.17 -12.05
C LEU A 643 19.58 -37.64 -11.20
N GLY A 644 20.27 -38.70 -11.64
CA GLY A 644 21.53 -39.15 -11.03
C GLY A 644 21.41 -39.74 -9.62
N TYR A 645 20.29 -40.40 -9.31
CA TYR A 645 20.06 -40.95 -7.97
C TYR A 645 20.66 -42.35 -7.77
N GLN A 646 21.01 -42.63 -6.51
CA GLN A 646 21.38 -43.94 -6.02
C GLN A 646 20.64 -44.19 -4.71
N PHE A 647 20.45 -45.47 -4.36
CA PHE A 647 19.78 -45.87 -3.12
C PHE A 647 20.67 -45.71 -1.90
#